data_AF-A0A401H1E5-F1
#
_entry.id   AF-A0A401H1E5-F1
#
_cell.length_a   1.000
_cell.length_b   1.000
_cell.length_c   1.000
_cell.angle_alpha   90.00
_cell.angle_beta   90.00
_cell.angle_gamma   90.00
#
_symmetry.space_group_name_H-M   'P 1'
#
loop_
_entity.id
_entity.type
_entity.pdbx_description
1 polymer ?
#
loop_
_entity_poly.entity_id
_entity_poly.type
_entity_poly.pdbx_seq_one_letter_code
_entity_poly.pdbx_strand_id
1 'polypeptide(L)'
;MSSSRSCAPSPSTLPAEADLSLPPTPHSGTSDWTPLAGEENAEPENPRRSDDDNELHAEKAEGFILGPMPIEEFLDFLPAKHTARRPSTQGAFNDVDEPDGASQLLAAIRDYDRCPGFEFKHNALDLTSVKPALICVPKDSIGSDNEAAAKYAGELFIDVQSGDQGDFFRDPKPFADRARHKFVLSQPDAEKTHRAKARQALGRNVRWATDALMHQHRLHYFSVSIHGLRARLLRWDMSGLVASESFSLREKPEALCEFLWRFAHASTVERGYDPTVERASSGEECLFRQLVSCHVREQLDLKLVDVPEGEVKDEVRAEYEAQCALHEKTVALHYEAGRVAALTICAEDGRLKRCLVSRPIATNFSMRRGAMRGYWAVMEGRVVFLKDTWRQYVHEPEGRILRELEAHKVKNIPHVEHDGDVPKVMYCDGMLTRFSAMANFERTTRSKAGQQPSFQCTETDLHREAEWLCYGGARIVVHPRVHHRLILKEVGFPLQTLRGTKELLNATHDAFQALIAAHDKARRIHRDISAGNIMLYRQPYQDHRIGYLIDWELSSKVQEDGQATDKYIVGTRMFLSQRLEARSQRRHMLQDDMEALLYVVAHCGLHWLQHPAHSKDTRQVVQAMFHNRKEVHAGDVPGVTHTTFQTMEPGKGKLDIKENRTYIDLPNFNADLKDWLSHSMDLNHPRDANAATQWDTPEPWNDYWKEFLDRKLPEDDRIRKQDSSSMRPKSAVKAISHRPGIHPNKRKAPQRRGPTDDGRANDAPANGRPVKRLKRAAG
;
A
#
# COMPACT_ATOMS: atom_id res chain seq x y z
N MET A 1 19.82 -30.00 -62.98
CA MET A 1 20.54 -30.71 -61.88
C MET A 1 20.59 -29.73 -60.72
N SER A 2 20.07 -29.92 -59.52
CA SER A 2 19.55 -31.08 -58.81
C SER A 2 18.44 -30.60 -57.85
N SER A 3 17.41 -31.43 -57.68
CA SER A 3 16.27 -31.23 -56.78
C SER A 3 16.65 -31.63 -55.35
N SER A 4 16.61 -30.71 -54.39
CA SER A 4 16.74 -31.04 -52.96
C SER A 4 15.35 -31.24 -52.34
N ARG A 5 15.15 -32.47 -51.88
CA ARG A 5 13.95 -32.97 -51.19
C ARG A 5 13.85 -32.40 -49.78
N SER A 6 12.61 -32.28 -49.34
CA SER A 6 12.18 -32.06 -47.97
C SER A 6 12.86 -33.02 -46.97
N CYS A 7 13.54 -32.46 -45.95
CA CYS A 7 13.83 -33.17 -44.71
C CYS A 7 12.82 -32.71 -43.65
N ALA A 8 11.85 -33.58 -43.36
CA ALA A 8 11.09 -33.50 -42.13
C ALA A 8 12.02 -33.89 -40.95
N PRO A 9 11.99 -33.18 -39.81
CA PRO A 9 12.71 -33.61 -38.62
C PRO A 9 12.02 -34.82 -38.00
N SER A 10 12.83 -35.83 -37.65
CA SER A 10 12.46 -37.08 -36.98
C SER A 10 11.82 -36.86 -35.60
N PRO A 11 10.75 -37.59 -35.24
CA PRO A 11 10.15 -37.53 -33.92
C PRO A 11 10.85 -38.53 -32.97
N SER A 12 12.01 -38.19 -32.43
CA SER A 12 12.64 -39.01 -31.38
C SER A 12 13.75 -38.27 -30.63
N THR A 13 13.35 -37.45 -29.67
CA THR A 13 14.01 -37.29 -28.37
C THR A 13 13.01 -36.58 -27.47
N LEU A 14 12.10 -37.35 -26.88
CA LEU A 14 11.49 -36.95 -25.62
C LEU A 14 12.64 -36.57 -24.68
N PRO A 15 12.57 -35.45 -23.93
CA PRO A 15 13.51 -35.21 -22.85
C PRO A 15 13.52 -36.46 -21.98
N ALA A 16 14.73 -36.96 -21.66
CA ALA A 16 14.89 -38.01 -20.68
C ALA A 16 14.00 -37.69 -19.47
N GLU A 17 13.28 -38.69 -18.96
CA GLU A 17 12.43 -38.56 -17.77
C GLU A 17 13.20 -37.71 -16.74
N ALA A 18 12.70 -36.49 -16.49
CA ALA A 18 13.31 -35.63 -15.49
C ALA A 18 13.33 -36.42 -14.18
N ASP A 19 14.50 -36.56 -13.57
CA ASP A 19 14.64 -37.22 -12.29
C ASP A 19 13.76 -36.50 -11.26
N LEU A 20 12.56 -37.04 -11.01
CA LEU A 20 11.55 -36.52 -10.08
C LEU A 20 12.05 -36.49 -8.62
N SER A 21 13.31 -36.87 -8.40
CA SER A 21 13.96 -36.95 -7.11
C SER A 21 14.88 -35.77 -6.81
N LEU A 22 15.12 -34.89 -7.80
CA LEU A 22 15.78 -33.60 -7.61
C LEU A 22 14.73 -32.52 -7.27
N PRO A 23 15.03 -31.57 -6.36
CA PRO A 23 14.16 -30.43 -6.13
C PRO A 23 13.93 -29.69 -7.46
N PRO A 24 12.71 -29.17 -7.73
CA PRO A 24 12.49 -28.35 -8.92
C PRO A 24 13.53 -27.23 -8.89
N THR A 25 14.32 -27.11 -9.96
CA THR A 25 15.31 -26.03 -10.08
C THR A 25 14.60 -24.71 -9.78
N PRO A 26 14.94 -24.02 -8.68
CA PRO A 26 14.30 -22.76 -8.38
C PRO A 26 14.62 -21.82 -9.53
N HIS A 27 13.60 -21.42 -10.29
CA HIS A 27 13.79 -20.51 -11.41
C HIS A 27 14.43 -19.23 -10.88
N SER A 28 15.72 -19.03 -11.17
CA SER A 28 16.53 -17.87 -10.75
C SER A 28 16.01 -16.54 -11.28
N GLY A 29 15.00 -16.57 -12.14
CA GLY A 29 14.62 -15.41 -12.93
C GLY A 29 13.55 -14.49 -12.34
N THR A 30 12.75 -14.91 -11.35
CA THR A 30 11.56 -14.11 -10.97
C THR A 30 11.89 -12.72 -10.44
N SER A 31 12.97 -12.54 -9.67
CA SER A 31 13.35 -11.22 -9.13
C SER A 31 14.00 -10.28 -10.16
N ASP A 32 14.74 -10.84 -11.12
CA ASP A 32 15.60 -10.05 -12.01
C ASP A 32 14.81 -9.24 -13.02
N TRP A 33 13.66 -9.76 -13.45
CA TRP A 33 12.74 -9.09 -14.37
C TRP A 33 11.54 -8.46 -13.67
N THR A 34 11.39 -8.56 -12.34
CA THR A 34 10.21 -8.00 -11.68
C THR A 34 10.25 -6.47 -11.77
N PRO A 35 9.13 -5.84 -12.22
CA PRO A 35 8.81 -4.44 -12.01
C PRO A 35 9.30 -3.82 -10.69
N LEU A 36 10.18 -2.82 -10.78
CA LEU A 36 10.61 -2.03 -9.62
C LEU A 36 10.07 -0.59 -9.71
N ALA A 37 9.62 -0.06 -8.58
CA ALA A 37 9.32 1.36 -8.46
C ALA A 37 10.60 2.17 -8.74
N GLY A 38 10.47 3.28 -9.47
CA GLY A 38 11.58 4.21 -9.66
C GLY A 38 11.91 4.94 -8.36
N GLU A 39 13.19 5.28 -8.14
CA GLU A 39 13.61 6.09 -6.97
C GLU A 39 12.92 7.47 -6.94
N GLU A 40 12.54 7.99 -8.10
CA GLU A 40 11.79 9.25 -8.24
C GLU A 40 10.31 9.14 -7.83
N ASN A 41 9.74 7.92 -7.83
CA ASN A 41 8.35 7.61 -7.46
C ASN A 41 8.23 7.00 -6.06
N ALA A 42 9.35 6.67 -5.40
CA ALA A 42 9.34 6.40 -3.97
C ALA A 42 8.71 7.61 -3.28
N GLU A 43 7.84 7.39 -2.28
CA GLU A 43 7.42 8.49 -1.41
C GLU A 43 8.68 9.30 -1.05
N PRO A 44 8.65 10.65 -1.18
CA PRO A 44 9.81 11.50 -0.98
C PRO A 44 10.47 10.99 0.27
N GLU A 45 11.70 10.47 0.13
CA GLU A 45 12.42 9.80 1.21
C GLU A 45 12.09 10.57 2.48
N ASN A 46 11.28 9.97 3.37
CA ASN A 46 11.08 10.58 4.65
C ASN A 46 12.53 10.74 5.15
N PRO A 47 13.02 11.95 5.45
CA PRO A 47 14.43 12.15 5.80
C PRO A 47 14.78 11.53 7.17
N ARG A 48 14.06 10.48 7.56
CA ARG A 48 14.08 9.74 8.81
C ARG A 48 14.24 8.25 8.55
N ARG A 49 15.07 7.86 7.57
CA ARG A 49 15.64 6.49 7.49
C ARG A 49 16.61 6.25 8.68
N SER A 50 16.11 6.49 9.88
CA SER A 50 16.70 6.27 11.18
C SER A 50 15.78 5.32 11.95
N ASP A 51 16.20 4.91 13.15
CA ASP A 51 15.44 4.04 14.07
C ASP A 51 13.97 4.48 14.29
N ASP A 52 13.63 5.75 14.04
CA ASP A 52 12.26 6.30 14.10
C ASP A 52 11.28 5.61 13.13
N ASP A 53 11.73 5.16 11.95
CA ASP A 53 10.86 4.51 10.94
C ASP A 53 10.48 3.08 11.37
N ASN A 54 11.41 2.33 11.96
CA ASN A 54 11.18 0.95 12.42
C ASN A 54 10.16 0.92 13.57
N GLU A 55 10.25 1.87 14.50
CA GLU A 55 9.29 2.00 15.60
C GLU A 55 7.86 2.21 15.07
N LEU A 56 7.71 3.06 14.06
CA LEU A 56 6.42 3.31 13.42
C LEU A 56 5.89 2.06 12.68
N HIS A 57 6.77 1.29 12.03
CA HIS A 57 6.40 0.02 11.41
C HIS A 57 5.95 -1.02 12.45
N ALA A 58 6.67 -1.14 13.57
CA ALA A 58 6.31 -2.02 14.67
C ALA A 58 4.97 -1.63 15.29
N GLU A 59 4.76 -0.35 15.62
CA GLU A 59 3.50 0.18 16.17
C GLU A 59 2.31 -0.14 15.25
N LYS A 60 2.47 0.10 13.94
CA LYS A 60 1.40 -0.16 12.96
C LYS A 60 1.10 -1.64 12.78
N ALA A 61 2.06 -2.52 13.06
CA ALA A 61 1.93 -3.96 12.89
C ALA A 61 1.28 -4.68 14.09
N GLU A 62 1.37 -4.15 15.32
CA GLU A 62 0.97 -4.85 16.55
C GLU A 62 -0.39 -5.56 16.48
N GLY A 63 -1.41 -4.89 15.93
CA GLY A 63 -2.77 -5.44 15.85
C GLY A 63 -3.00 -6.45 14.71
N PHE A 64 -1.99 -6.67 13.87
CA PHE A 64 -2.03 -7.54 12.69
C PHE A 64 -1.16 -8.80 12.83
N ILE A 65 -0.62 -9.04 14.02
CA ILE A 65 0.22 -10.19 14.31
C ILE A 65 -0.59 -11.22 15.09
N LEU A 66 -0.59 -12.45 14.60
CA LEU A 66 -1.21 -13.61 15.24
C LEU A 66 -0.12 -14.57 15.74
N GLY A 67 -0.29 -15.06 16.96
CA GLY A 67 0.61 -16.06 17.52
C GLY A 67 0.38 -16.29 19.02
N PRO A 68 1.14 -17.22 19.61
CA PRO A 68 2.07 -18.11 18.93
C PRO A 68 1.39 -19.37 18.39
N MET A 69 1.58 -19.65 17.10
CA MET A 69 1.09 -20.86 16.43
C MET A 69 1.99 -22.05 16.74
N PRO A 70 1.46 -23.24 17.07
CA PRO A 70 2.27 -24.45 17.23
C PRO A 70 3.12 -24.72 15.99
N ILE A 71 4.38 -25.13 16.20
CA ILE A 71 5.36 -25.29 15.12
C ILE A 71 4.90 -26.30 14.07
N GLU A 72 4.32 -27.42 14.50
CA GLU A 72 3.80 -28.45 13.59
C GLU A 72 2.69 -27.89 12.69
N GLU A 73 1.76 -27.10 13.24
CA GLU A 73 0.72 -26.42 12.46
C GLU A 73 1.32 -25.36 11.52
N PHE A 74 2.39 -24.67 11.92
CA PHE A 74 3.07 -23.71 11.06
C PHE A 74 3.74 -24.40 9.86
N LEU A 75 4.36 -25.56 10.08
CA LEU A 75 5.04 -26.31 9.02
C LEU A 75 4.07 -26.80 7.94
N ASP A 76 2.76 -26.87 8.22
CA ASP A 76 1.71 -27.22 7.24
C ASP A 76 1.51 -26.13 6.16
N PHE A 77 2.05 -24.91 6.34
CA PHE A 77 2.07 -23.90 5.28
C PHE A 77 2.97 -24.31 4.10
N LEU A 78 3.87 -25.28 4.28
CA LEU A 78 4.78 -25.78 3.26
C LEU A 78 4.60 -27.29 3.06
N PRO A 79 4.74 -27.80 1.82
CA PRO A 79 4.53 -29.21 1.54
C PRO A 79 5.63 -30.09 2.14
N ALA A 80 5.25 -31.22 2.73
CA ALA A 80 6.18 -32.24 3.19
C ALA A 80 6.63 -33.13 2.02
N LYS A 81 7.67 -32.71 1.29
CA LYS A 81 8.25 -33.43 0.13
C LYS A 81 9.62 -34.01 0.45
N HIS A 82 9.91 -35.22 -0.05
CA HIS A 82 11.20 -35.90 0.04
C HIS A 82 11.83 -35.95 1.45
N THR A 83 11.01 -35.98 2.50
CA THR A 83 11.46 -35.87 3.90
C THR A 83 12.45 -36.97 4.33
N ALA A 84 12.40 -38.15 3.68
CA ALA A 84 13.34 -39.25 3.92
C ALA A 84 14.79 -38.95 3.49
N ARG A 85 15.00 -37.98 2.58
CA ARG A 85 16.34 -37.57 2.10
C ARG A 85 16.93 -36.39 2.88
N ARG A 86 16.17 -35.84 3.83
CA ARG A 86 16.58 -34.69 4.62
C ARG A 86 17.82 -35.04 5.47
N PRO A 87 18.85 -34.19 5.50
CA PRO A 87 20.01 -34.36 6.36
C PRO A 87 19.63 -34.56 7.83
N SER A 88 20.46 -35.30 8.57
CA SER A 88 20.24 -35.53 10.01
C SER A 88 20.06 -34.20 10.74
N THR A 89 19.06 -34.12 11.60
CA THR A 89 18.78 -32.96 12.45
C THR A 89 19.59 -33.01 13.75
N GLN A 90 20.14 -34.17 14.10
CA GLN A 90 20.86 -34.38 15.35
C GLN A 90 22.13 -33.53 15.38
N GLY A 91 22.22 -32.64 16.37
CA GLY A 91 23.37 -31.76 16.57
C GLY A 91 23.55 -30.70 15.48
N ALA A 92 22.53 -30.45 14.64
CA ALA A 92 22.62 -29.58 13.47
C ALA A 92 23.15 -28.17 13.76
N PHE A 93 22.88 -27.65 14.97
CA PHE A 93 23.23 -26.29 15.38
C PHE A 93 24.04 -26.27 16.69
N ASN A 94 24.78 -27.35 16.99
CA ASN A 94 25.58 -27.45 18.21
C ASN A 94 26.77 -26.48 18.25
N ASP A 95 27.25 -26.05 17.08
CA ASP A 95 28.38 -25.13 16.95
C ASP A 95 27.94 -23.67 16.76
N VAL A 96 26.63 -23.38 16.89
CA VAL A 96 26.07 -22.03 16.82
C VAL A 96 26.06 -21.44 18.23
N ASP A 97 26.84 -20.38 18.42
CA ASP A 97 27.05 -19.63 19.66
C ASP A 97 27.07 -18.12 19.41
N GLU A 98 26.82 -17.32 20.45
CA GLU A 98 26.98 -15.86 20.38
C GLU A 98 28.46 -15.47 20.57
N PRO A 99 28.99 -14.45 19.85
CA PRO A 99 28.30 -13.49 18.97
C PRO A 99 28.28 -13.86 17.48
N ASP A 100 28.98 -14.91 17.04
CA ASP A 100 29.15 -15.28 15.61
C ASP A 100 27.97 -16.08 15.02
N GLY A 101 26.82 -16.06 15.70
CA GLY A 101 25.69 -16.95 15.43
C GLY A 101 25.18 -16.91 13.98
N ALA A 102 25.27 -15.77 13.28
CA ALA A 102 24.86 -15.69 11.88
C ALA A 102 25.81 -16.43 10.92
N SER A 103 27.13 -16.24 11.08
CA SER A 103 28.15 -16.91 10.28
C SER A 103 28.18 -18.43 10.53
N GLN A 104 28.04 -18.83 11.80
CA GLN A 104 27.99 -20.24 12.20
C GLN A 104 26.69 -20.91 11.72
N LEU A 105 25.56 -20.21 11.81
CA LEU A 105 24.29 -20.69 11.25
C LEU A 105 24.40 -20.89 9.73
N LEU A 106 25.03 -19.95 9.03
CA LEU A 106 25.29 -20.09 7.59
C LEU A 106 26.09 -21.35 7.28
N ALA A 107 27.19 -21.61 8.02
CA ALA A 107 27.98 -22.82 7.86
C ALA A 107 27.15 -24.08 8.11
N ALA A 108 26.36 -24.12 9.20
CA ALA A 108 25.49 -25.25 9.55
C ALA A 108 24.42 -25.55 8.48
N ILE A 109 23.91 -24.53 7.79
CA ILE A 109 22.96 -24.69 6.68
C ILE A 109 23.69 -25.18 5.42
N ARG A 110 24.81 -24.55 5.07
CA ARG A 110 25.56 -24.79 3.83
C ARG A 110 26.24 -26.15 3.82
N ASP A 111 26.99 -26.47 4.87
CA ASP A 111 27.91 -27.62 4.89
C ASP A 111 27.16 -28.97 4.87
N TYR A 112 25.88 -28.95 5.23
CA TYR A 112 24.97 -30.11 5.19
C TYR A 112 23.87 -29.99 4.13
N ASP A 113 23.91 -28.98 3.26
CA ASP A 113 22.91 -28.69 2.21
C ASP A 113 21.46 -28.76 2.72
N ARG A 114 21.17 -28.11 3.86
CA ARG A 114 19.85 -28.18 4.53
C ARG A 114 18.74 -27.44 3.79
N CYS A 115 19.09 -26.62 2.81
CA CYS A 115 18.19 -25.87 1.94
C CYS A 115 18.66 -26.01 0.48
N PRO A 116 18.52 -27.20 -0.12
CA PRO A 116 19.08 -27.48 -1.45
C PRO A 116 18.50 -26.55 -2.52
N GLY A 117 19.30 -26.22 -3.54
CA GLY A 117 18.92 -25.28 -4.60
C GLY A 117 19.03 -23.80 -4.23
N PHE A 118 19.28 -23.46 -2.96
CA PHE A 118 19.45 -22.09 -2.48
C PHE A 118 20.81 -21.86 -1.82
N GLU A 119 21.28 -20.62 -1.89
CA GLU A 119 22.45 -20.11 -1.17
C GLU A 119 22.03 -19.00 -0.20
N PHE A 120 22.78 -18.79 0.87
CA PHE A 120 22.51 -17.74 1.85
C PHE A 120 23.65 -16.74 1.85
N LYS A 121 23.33 -15.49 1.52
CA LYS A 121 24.26 -14.36 1.55
C LYS A 121 24.29 -13.77 2.96
N HIS A 122 25.49 -13.67 3.54
CA HIS A 122 25.70 -13.11 4.87
C HIS A 122 25.98 -11.61 4.79
N ASN A 123 25.25 -10.83 5.59
CA ASN A 123 25.50 -9.42 5.81
C ASN A 123 26.09 -9.24 7.21
N ALA A 124 27.23 -8.56 7.31
CA ALA A 124 27.79 -8.21 8.61
C ALA A 124 26.78 -7.35 9.39
N LEU A 125 26.47 -7.79 10.61
CA LEU A 125 25.58 -7.10 11.54
C LEU A 125 26.31 -5.88 12.13
N ASP A 126 26.23 -4.72 11.48
CA ASP A 126 26.39 -3.45 12.21
C ASP A 126 25.02 -3.04 12.78
N LEU A 127 25.00 -2.40 13.94
CA LEU A 127 23.79 -1.86 14.59
C LEU A 127 23.10 -0.80 13.71
N THR A 128 23.81 -0.27 12.72
CA THR A 128 23.31 0.64 11.67
C THR A 128 22.80 -0.09 10.42
N SER A 129 22.98 -1.41 10.33
CA SER A 129 22.69 -2.20 9.14
C SER A 129 21.20 -2.35 8.93
N VAL A 130 20.74 -1.85 7.79
CA VAL A 130 19.35 -1.93 7.33
C VAL A 130 18.98 -3.35 6.89
N LYS A 131 19.96 -4.25 6.66
CA LYS A 131 19.77 -5.58 6.05
C LYS A 131 19.70 -6.72 7.11
N PRO A 132 18.87 -7.77 6.92
CA PRO A 132 18.89 -8.98 7.73
C PRO A 132 20.24 -9.70 7.65
N ALA A 133 20.53 -10.50 8.68
CA ALA A 133 21.79 -11.23 8.80
C ALA A 133 22.04 -12.18 7.61
N LEU A 134 21.02 -12.96 7.22
CA LEU A 134 21.11 -13.88 6.08
C LEU A 134 19.96 -13.65 5.10
N ILE A 135 20.29 -13.65 3.81
CA ILE A 135 19.31 -13.56 2.71
C ILE A 135 19.47 -14.81 1.84
N CYS A 136 18.40 -15.59 1.72
CA CYS A 136 18.32 -16.77 0.87
C CYS A 136 18.05 -16.37 -0.58
N VAL A 137 18.87 -16.83 -1.52
CA VAL A 137 18.69 -16.62 -2.97
C VAL A 137 18.91 -17.94 -3.72
N PRO A 138 18.35 -18.12 -4.94
CA PRO A 138 18.60 -19.33 -5.75
C PRO A 138 20.09 -19.50 -6.10
N LYS A 139 20.62 -20.73 -6.13
CA LYS A 139 22.04 -21.00 -6.49
C LYS A 139 22.38 -20.58 -7.93
N ASP A 140 21.41 -20.63 -8.86
CA ASP A 140 21.59 -20.29 -10.27
C ASP A 140 21.40 -18.79 -10.58
N SER A 141 21.41 -17.94 -9.55
CA SER A 141 21.35 -16.48 -9.69
C SER A 141 22.69 -15.98 -10.25
N ILE A 142 22.85 -15.97 -11.58
CA ILE A 142 24.08 -15.50 -12.23
C ILE A 142 24.35 -14.05 -11.81
N GLY A 143 25.42 -13.83 -11.04
CA GLY A 143 26.31 -12.66 -11.14
C GLY A 143 25.66 -11.28 -11.32
N SER A 144 24.52 -11.00 -10.70
CA SER A 144 24.04 -9.63 -10.61
C SER A 144 24.90 -8.89 -9.59
N ASP A 145 26.04 -8.37 -10.05
CA ASP A 145 26.86 -7.38 -9.34
C ASP A 145 26.08 -6.08 -9.04
N ASN A 146 24.82 -5.99 -9.48
CA ASN A 146 23.92 -4.90 -9.18
C ASN A 146 23.30 -5.08 -7.78
N GLU A 147 23.81 -4.31 -6.81
CA GLU A 147 23.37 -4.30 -5.41
C GLU A 147 21.85 -4.05 -5.25
N ALA A 148 21.24 -3.33 -6.22
CA ALA A 148 19.81 -3.05 -6.26
C ALA A 148 18.95 -4.30 -6.57
N ALA A 149 19.41 -5.18 -7.46
CA ALA A 149 18.72 -6.44 -7.77
C ALA A 149 18.88 -7.45 -6.62
N ALA A 150 20.05 -7.50 -5.99
CA ALA A 150 20.28 -8.33 -4.81
C ALA A 150 19.38 -7.98 -3.62
N LYS A 151 19.00 -6.70 -3.46
CA LYS A 151 18.08 -6.24 -2.40
C LYS A 151 16.68 -6.88 -2.50
N TYR A 152 16.21 -7.16 -3.72
CA TYR A 152 14.87 -7.70 -3.99
C TYR A 152 14.89 -9.13 -4.53
N ALA A 153 16.03 -9.83 -4.49
CA ALA A 153 16.15 -11.23 -4.92
C ALA A 153 15.96 -12.26 -3.78
N GLY A 154 15.70 -11.80 -2.56
CA GLY A 154 15.57 -12.68 -1.39
C GLY A 154 14.31 -13.53 -1.42
N GLU A 155 14.46 -14.85 -1.44
CA GLU A 155 13.38 -15.84 -1.34
C GLU A 155 12.86 -16.02 0.09
N LEU A 156 13.76 -15.83 1.04
CA LEU A 156 13.58 -15.94 2.49
C LEU A 156 14.67 -15.09 3.14
N PHE A 157 14.40 -14.45 4.28
CA PHE A 157 15.47 -13.89 5.11
C PHE A 157 15.46 -14.48 6.52
N ILE A 158 16.64 -14.51 7.13
CA ILE A 158 16.84 -14.88 8.54
C ILE A 158 17.42 -13.67 9.26
N ASP A 159 16.66 -13.12 10.19
CA ASP A 159 17.11 -12.05 11.07
C ASP A 159 17.71 -12.65 12.34
N VAL A 160 19.00 -12.41 12.58
CA VAL A 160 19.74 -12.95 13.73
C VAL A 160 20.07 -11.79 14.67
N GLN A 161 19.61 -11.91 15.91
CA GLN A 161 19.79 -10.94 16.99
C GLN A 161 20.48 -11.61 18.17
N SER A 162 21.31 -10.86 18.90
CA SER A 162 21.93 -11.33 20.14
C SER A 162 20.89 -11.48 21.26
N GLY A 163 21.14 -12.38 22.22
CA GLY A 163 20.20 -12.71 23.28
C GLY A 163 19.88 -11.53 24.21
N ASP A 164 20.81 -10.58 24.36
CA ASP A 164 20.64 -9.35 25.13
C ASP A 164 19.59 -8.39 24.52
N GLN A 165 19.36 -8.46 23.21
CA GLN A 165 18.34 -7.66 22.53
C GLN A 165 16.92 -8.14 22.88
N GLY A 166 16.79 -9.44 23.17
CA GLY A 166 15.57 -10.11 23.57
C GLY A 166 14.60 -10.41 22.43
N ASP A 167 13.55 -11.17 22.75
CA ASP A 167 12.45 -11.48 21.82
C ASP A 167 11.37 -10.39 21.86
N PHE A 168 10.90 -9.97 20.69
CA PHE A 168 9.76 -9.05 20.55
C PHE A 168 8.40 -9.77 20.67
N PHE A 169 8.41 -11.09 20.65
CA PHE A 169 7.28 -11.93 21.03
C PHE A 169 7.49 -12.57 22.40
N ARG A 170 6.39 -13.04 23.00
CA ARG A 170 6.41 -13.73 24.30
C ARG A 170 5.45 -14.89 24.27
N ASP A 171 5.96 -16.11 24.35
CA ASP A 171 5.09 -17.28 24.43
C ASP A 171 4.39 -17.36 25.80
N PRO A 172 3.16 -17.88 25.86
CA PRO A 172 2.50 -18.16 27.13
C PRO A 172 3.27 -19.26 27.88
N LYS A 173 3.33 -19.15 29.21
CA LYS A 173 3.77 -20.28 30.04
C LYS A 173 2.79 -21.46 29.86
N PRO A 174 3.24 -22.72 30.10
CA PRO A 174 2.33 -23.86 30.13
C PRO A 174 1.10 -23.56 31.01
N PHE A 175 -0.10 -23.86 30.49
CA PHE A 175 -1.40 -23.64 31.14
C PHE A 175 -1.79 -22.17 31.42
N ALA A 176 -1.06 -21.19 30.89
CA ALA A 176 -1.47 -19.79 30.98
C ALA A 176 -2.76 -19.55 30.18
N ASP A 177 -3.59 -18.62 30.67
CA ASP A 177 -4.77 -18.16 29.95
C ASP A 177 -4.33 -17.41 28.68
N ARG A 178 -4.40 -18.09 27.53
CA ARG A 178 -3.96 -17.55 26.23
C ARG A 178 -4.72 -16.27 25.85
N ALA A 179 -6.01 -16.14 26.20
CA ALA A 179 -6.80 -14.95 25.91
C ALA A 179 -6.31 -13.71 26.69
N ARG A 180 -5.73 -13.91 27.89
CA ARG A 180 -5.14 -12.85 28.71
C ARG A 180 -3.65 -12.66 28.49
N HIS A 181 -2.99 -13.60 27.83
CA HIS A 181 -1.56 -13.53 27.57
C HIS A 181 -1.25 -12.55 26.43
N LYS A 182 -0.35 -11.60 26.69
CA LYS A 182 0.10 -10.63 25.68
C LYS A 182 1.30 -11.18 24.92
N PHE A 183 1.06 -11.53 23.66
CA PHE A 183 2.07 -12.11 22.78
C PHE A 183 3.05 -11.09 22.21
N VAL A 184 2.54 -9.94 21.74
CA VAL A 184 3.34 -8.89 21.07
C VAL A 184 3.78 -7.83 22.07
N LEU A 185 5.06 -7.45 22.02
CA LEU A 185 5.63 -6.41 22.87
C LEU A 185 5.26 -4.99 22.38
N SER A 186 4.41 -4.29 23.13
CA SER A 186 4.12 -2.87 22.84
C SER A 186 5.23 -1.93 23.31
N GLN A 187 5.29 -0.70 22.79
CA GLN A 187 6.30 0.29 23.18
C GLN A 187 6.45 0.47 24.71
N PRO A 188 5.38 0.68 25.50
CA PRO A 188 5.53 0.83 26.95
C PRO A 188 6.10 -0.42 27.65
N ASP A 189 5.83 -1.62 27.11
CA ASP A 189 6.39 -2.85 27.67
C ASP A 189 7.85 -3.03 27.28
N ALA A 190 8.21 -2.64 26.05
CA ALA A 190 9.58 -2.67 25.58
C ALA A 190 10.47 -1.76 26.43
N GLU A 191 10.04 -0.54 26.70
CA GLU A 191 10.75 0.40 27.58
C GLU A 191 10.89 -0.15 29.00
N LYS A 192 9.80 -0.62 29.60
CA LYS A 192 9.79 -1.18 30.97
C LYS A 192 10.66 -2.42 31.14
N THR A 193 10.86 -3.17 30.06
CA THR A 193 11.65 -4.42 30.09
C THR A 193 13.00 -4.29 29.40
N HIS A 194 13.43 -3.07 29.07
CA HIS A 194 14.69 -2.78 28.37
C HIS A 194 14.85 -3.53 27.04
N ARG A 195 13.75 -3.74 26.32
CA ARG A 195 13.66 -4.46 25.03
C ARG A 195 13.33 -3.55 23.84
N ALA A 196 13.76 -2.29 23.89
CA ALA A 196 13.58 -1.36 22.76
C ALA A 196 14.22 -1.90 21.46
N LYS A 197 15.38 -2.59 21.57
CA LYS A 197 16.07 -3.21 20.43
C LYS A 197 15.24 -4.32 19.75
N ALA A 198 14.58 -5.19 20.53
CA ALA A 198 13.72 -6.23 19.96
C ALA A 198 12.58 -5.62 19.12
N ARG A 199 12.00 -4.52 19.61
CA ARG A 199 10.93 -3.82 18.92
C ARG A 199 11.39 -3.13 17.63
N GLN A 200 12.57 -2.50 17.67
CA GLN A 200 13.24 -1.99 16.47
C GLN A 200 13.43 -3.10 15.43
N ALA A 201 13.84 -4.29 15.87
CA ALA A 201 14.01 -5.43 14.98
C ALA A 201 12.69 -5.95 14.40
N LEU A 202 11.58 -5.95 15.16
CA LEU A 202 10.24 -6.19 14.60
C LEU A 202 9.93 -5.21 13.48
N GLY A 203 10.21 -3.91 13.68
CA GLY A 203 10.04 -2.87 12.66
C GLY A 203 10.80 -3.17 11.38
N ARG A 204 12.08 -3.58 11.51
CA ARG A 204 12.91 -4.02 10.38
C ARG A 204 12.33 -5.25 9.67
N ASN A 205 11.88 -6.26 10.42
CA ASN A 205 11.26 -7.47 9.86
C ASN A 205 9.99 -7.14 9.05
N VAL A 206 9.12 -6.30 9.61
CA VAL A 206 7.91 -5.81 8.94
C VAL A 206 8.30 -5.16 7.61
N ARG A 207 9.22 -4.19 7.64
CA ARG A 207 9.65 -3.47 6.44
C ARG A 207 10.16 -4.43 5.35
N TRP A 208 11.07 -5.34 5.69
CA TRP A 208 11.65 -6.28 4.73
C TRP A 208 10.64 -7.24 4.13
N ALA A 209 9.78 -7.83 4.95
CA ALA A 209 8.74 -8.73 4.45
C ALA A 209 7.76 -7.98 3.54
N THR A 210 7.39 -6.75 3.89
CA THR A 210 6.46 -5.94 3.08
C THR A 210 7.10 -5.46 1.78
N ASP A 211 8.39 -5.15 1.78
CA ASP A 211 9.14 -4.84 0.56
C ASP A 211 9.17 -6.06 -0.38
N ALA A 212 9.43 -7.26 0.15
CA ALA A 212 9.40 -8.49 -0.66
C ALA A 212 8.00 -8.77 -1.25
N LEU A 213 6.94 -8.62 -0.45
CA LEU A 213 5.55 -8.79 -0.90
C LEU A 213 5.19 -7.85 -2.06
N MET A 214 5.62 -6.58 -1.98
CA MET A 214 5.29 -5.55 -2.97
C MET A 214 6.13 -5.65 -4.26
N HIS A 215 7.43 -5.95 -4.14
CA HIS A 215 8.39 -5.89 -5.24
C HIS A 215 8.65 -7.22 -5.93
N GLN A 216 8.05 -8.33 -5.50
CA GLN A 216 8.25 -9.65 -6.13
C GLN A 216 6.96 -10.31 -6.64
N HIS A 217 5.83 -9.58 -6.66
CA HIS A 217 4.50 -10.12 -6.95
C HIS A 217 4.18 -11.39 -6.13
N ARG A 218 4.11 -11.22 -4.80
CA ARG A 218 3.82 -12.34 -3.90
C ARG A 218 2.43 -12.25 -3.26
N LEU A 219 1.85 -13.43 -3.01
CA LEU A 219 0.66 -13.66 -2.22
C LEU A 219 0.99 -13.76 -0.72
N HIS A 220 2.12 -14.38 -0.40
CA HIS A 220 2.68 -14.49 0.95
C HIS A 220 4.21 -14.56 0.91
N TYR A 221 4.85 -14.39 2.07
CA TYR A 221 6.30 -14.43 2.23
C TYR A 221 6.66 -15.10 3.55
N PHE A 222 7.84 -15.72 3.62
CA PHE A 222 8.33 -16.32 4.86
C PHE A 222 9.58 -15.61 5.37
N SER A 223 9.78 -15.61 6.68
CA SER A 223 11.06 -15.25 7.30
C SER A 223 11.32 -16.07 8.56
N VAL A 224 12.56 -16.04 9.05
CA VAL A 224 12.95 -16.64 10.33
C VAL A 224 13.54 -15.54 11.20
N SER A 225 13.09 -15.46 12.45
CA SER A 225 13.69 -14.58 13.46
C SER A 225 14.43 -15.43 14.47
N ILE A 226 15.67 -15.09 14.77
CA ILE A 226 16.53 -15.78 15.73
C ILE A 226 17.00 -14.76 16.77
N HIS A 227 16.82 -15.09 18.05
CA HIS A 227 17.30 -14.30 19.17
C HIS A 227 18.09 -15.22 20.11
N GLY A 228 19.40 -15.01 20.16
CA GLY A 228 20.34 -15.98 20.71
C GLY A 228 20.18 -17.37 20.08
N LEU A 229 19.90 -18.39 20.90
CA LEU A 229 19.73 -19.78 20.43
C LEU A 229 18.27 -20.17 20.18
N ARG A 230 17.36 -19.20 20.13
CA ARG A 230 15.93 -19.45 19.94
C ARG A 230 15.45 -18.85 18.63
N ALA A 231 14.61 -19.58 17.92
CA ALA A 231 14.10 -19.22 16.61
C ALA A 231 12.57 -19.20 16.58
N ARG A 232 12.03 -18.45 15.60
CA ARG A 232 10.62 -18.39 15.23
C ARG A 232 10.48 -18.39 13.73
N LEU A 233 9.49 -19.11 13.25
CA LEU A 233 9.07 -19.09 11.85
C LEU A 233 7.96 -18.04 11.70
N LEU A 234 8.03 -17.25 10.63
CA LEU A 234 7.15 -16.12 10.37
C LEU A 234 6.56 -16.25 8.96
N ARG A 235 5.23 -16.15 8.85
CA ARG A 235 4.50 -16.10 7.57
C ARG A 235 3.78 -14.78 7.44
N TRP A 236 4.06 -14.07 6.36
CA TRP A 236 3.54 -12.74 6.05
C TRP A 236 2.58 -12.84 4.86
N ASP A 237 1.48 -12.11 4.90
CA ASP A 237 0.67 -11.81 3.73
C ASP A 237 0.14 -10.37 3.80
N MET A 238 -0.67 -9.97 2.82
CA MET A 238 -1.17 -8.60 2.72
C MET A 238 -2.14 -8.20 3.86
N SER A 239 -2.56 -9.14 4.71
CA SER A 239 -3.43 -8.90 5.86
C SER A 239 -2.68 -8.85 7.20
N GLY A 240 -1.50 -9.49 7.31
CA GLY A 240 -0.75 -9.51 8.56
C GLY A 240 0.40 -10.52 8.61
N LEU A 241 0.72 -10.93 9.85
CA LEU A 241 1.79 -11.88 10.19
C LEU A 241 1.23 -13.00 11.08
N VAL A 242 1.60 -14.25 10.78
CA VAL A 242 1.50 -15.38 11.71
C VAL A 242 2.91 -15.73 12.21
N ALA A 243 3.08 -15.82 13.52
CA ALA A 243 4.34 -16.20 14.16
C ALA A 243 4.20 -17.53 14.92
N SER A 244 5.18 -18.42 14.74
CA SER A 244 5.24 -19.69 15.47
C SER A 244 5.56 -19.49 16.96
N GLU A 245 5.33 -20.53 17.75
CA GLU A 245 5.99 -20.73 19.04
C GLU A 245 7.52 -20.68 18.86
N SER A 246 8.20 -20.19 19.89
CA SER A 246 9.65 -20.13 19.95
C SER A 246 10.22 -21.51 20.22
N PHE A 247 11.27 -21.89 19.51
CA PHE A 247 11.99 -23.15 19.72
C PHE A 247 13.49 -22.92 19.87
N SER A 248 14.15 -23.81 20.63
CA SER A 248 15.60 -23.81 20.77
C SER A 248 16.24 -24.52 19.59
N LEU A 249 17.26 -23.91 18.98
CA LEU A 249 18.03 -24.52 17.90
C LEU A 249 18.83 -25.75 18.37
N ARG A 250 19.15 -25.85 19.66
CA ARG A 250 19.88 -26.99 20.24
C ARG A 250 18.95 -28.11 20.68
N GLU A 251 17.82 -27.78 21.30
CA GLU A 251 16.89 -28.78 21.84
C GLU A 251 15.89 -29.29 20.80
N LYS A 252 15.52 -28.45 19.82
CA LYS A 252 14.59 -28.77 18.74
C LYS A 252 15.14 -28.34 17.36
N PRO A 253 16.34 -28.80 16.96
CA PRO A 253 16.93 -28.47 15.66
C PRO A 253 16.06 -28.89 14.47
N GLU A 254 15.22 -29.91 14.65
CA GLU A 254 14.34 -30.45 13.63
C GLU A 254 13.33 -29.43 13.08
N ALA A 255 12.92 -28.44 13.87
CA ALA A 255 11.96 -27.42 13.43
C ALA A 255 12.51 -26.54 12.30
N LEU A 256 13.71 -25.98 12.47
CA LEU A 256 14.34 -25.16 11.43
C LEU A 256 14.81 -26.03 10.25
N CYS A 257 15.33 -27.23 10.52
CA CYS A 257 15.74 -28.15 9.45
C CYS A 257 14.55 -28.58 8.58
N GLU A 258 13.39 -28.89 9.18
CA GLU A 258 12.17 -29.23 8.44
C GLU A 258 11.67 -28.05 7.63
N PHE A 259 11.62 -26.86 8.24
CA PHE A 259 11.18 -25.65 7.54
C PHE A 259 12.03 -25.38 6.30
N LEU A 260 13.37 -25.33 6.43
CA LEU A 260 14.27 -25.08 5.31
C LEU A 260 14.17 -26.17 4.23
N TRP A 261 14.02 -27.43 4.65
CA TRP A 261 13.85 -28.54 3.72
C TRP A 261 12.54 -28.44 2.93
N ARG A 262 11.40 -28.20 3.62
CA ARG A 262 10.10 -28.02 2.97
C ARG A 262 10.08 -26.79 2.08
N PHE A 263 10.72 -25.70 2.51
CA PHE A 263 10.86 -24.47 1.73
C PHE A 263 11.65 -24.72 0.43
N ALA A 264 12.76 -25.45 0.50
CA ALA A 264 13.58 -25.78 -0.65
C ALA A 264 12.84 -26.62 -1.70
N HIS A 265 11.96 -27.53 -1.24
CA HIS A 265 11.18 -28.42 -2.11
C HIS A 265 9.79 -27.88 -2.48
N ALA A 266 9.42 -26.71 -1.96
CA ALA A 266 8.23 -26.00 -2.38
C ALA A 266 8.36 -25.53 -3.83
N SER A 267 7.25 -25.44 -4.55
CA SER A 267 7.15 -24.70 -5.80
C SER A 267 7.26 -23.20 -5.56
N THR A 268 7.48 -22.40 -6.61
CA THR A 268 7.45 -20.94 -6.52
C THR A 268 6.13 -20.41 -5.95
N VAL A 269 5.00 -21.03 -6.32
CA VAL A 269 3.66 -20.67 -5.80
C VAL A 269 3.51 -21.03 -4.33
N GLU A 270 3.98 -22.21 -3.89
CA GLU A 270 3.99 -22.59 -2.47
C GLU A 270 4.91 -21.69 -1.62
N ARG A 271 5.99 -21.16 -2.22
CA ARG A 271 6.83 -20.11 -1.62
C ARG A 271 6.19 -18.71 -1.67
N GLY A 272 5.07 -18.56 -2.39
CA GLY A 272 4.23 -17.37 -2.36
C GLY A 272 4.26 -16.49 -3.59
N TYR A 273 4.90 -16.87 -4.71
CA TYR A 273 4.79 -16.09 -5.95
C TYR A 273 3.39 -16.18 -6.54
N ASP A 274 2.90 -15.05 -7.07
CA ASP A 274 1.63 -14.99 -7.80
C ASP A 274 1.77 -15.74 -9.13
N PRO A 275 1.03 -16.86 -9.32
CA PRO A 275 1.11 -17.63 -10.55
C PRO A 275 0.64 -16.83 -11.76
N THR A 276 -0.20 -15.81 -11.59
CA THR A 276 -0.79 -15.05 -12.69
C THR A 276 0.15 -14.02 -13.30
N VAL A 277 1.42 -13.99 -12.86
CA VAL A 277 2.48 -13.07 -13.30
C VAL A 277 3.60 -13.86 -13.98
N GLU A 278 3.92 -13.49 -15.21
CA GLU A 278 4.99 -14.10 -16.00
C GLU A 278 5.97 -13.03 -16.50
N ARG A 279 7.15 -13.45 -16.93
CA ARG A 279 8.06 -12.58 -17.68
C ARG A 279 7.47 -12.28 -19.06
N ALA A 280 7.56 -11.04 -19.53
CA ALA A 280 7.27 -10.71 -20.91
C ALA A 280 8.36 -11.28 -21.84
N SER A 281 7.95 -11.67 -23.05
CA SER A 281 8.89 -11.96 -24.14
C SER A 281 9.56 -10.68 -24.65
N SER A 282 10.70 -10.81 -25.33
CA SER A 282 11.39 -9.65 -25.94
C SER A 282 10.52 -8.88 -26.95
N GLY A 283 9.62 -9.58 -27.65
CA GLY A 283 8.65 -8.94 -28.55
C GLY A 283 7.58 -8.14 -27.80
N GLU A 284 7.06 -8.69 -26.70
CA GLU A 284 6.13 -7.98 -25.81
C GLU A 284 6.78 -6.75 -25.16
N GLU A 285 8.04 -6.86 -24.73
CA GLU A 285 8.81 -5.74 -24.17
C GLU A 285 9.05 -4.63 -25.20
N CYS A 286 9.41 -4.99 -26.44
CA CYS A 286 9.54 -4.04 -27.54
C CYS A 286 8.22 -3.30 -27.82
N LEU A 287 7.11 -4.04 -27.89
CA LEU A 287 5.77 -3.48 -28.06
C LEU A 287 5.39 -2.56 -26.89
N PHE A 288 5.68 -2.97 -25.66
CA PHE A 288 5.41 -2.16 -24.46
C PHE A 288 6.13 -0.82 -24.55
N ARG A 289 7.45 -0.84 -24.79
CA ARG A 289 8.26 0.39 -24.92
C ARG A 289 7.71 1.26 -26.04
N GLN A 290 7.44 0.70 -27.22
CA GLN A 290 6.93 1.46 -28.36
C GLN A 290 5.61 2.17 -28.03
N LEU A 291 4.62 1.45 -27.49
CA LEU A 291 3.30 2.02 -27.21
C LEU A 291 3.36 3.06 -26.08
N VAL A 292 4.13 2.81 -25.03
CA VAL A 292 4.36 3.81 -23.97
C VAL A 292 5.07 5.04 -24.52
N SER A 293 6.09 4.89 -25.35
CA SER A 293 6.77 6.02 -26.02
C SER A 293 5.82 6.84 -26.89
N CYS A 294 4.96 6.20 -27.69
CA CYS A 294 3.94 6.90 -28.47
C CYS A 294 2.94 7.64 -27.58
N HIS A 295 2.47 7.00 -26.51
CA HIS A 295 1.52 7.58 -25.58
C HIS A 295 2.10 8.78 -24.81
N VAL A 296 3.36 8.71 -24.36
CA VAL A 296 4.06 9.85 -23.74
C VAL A 296 4.12 11.04 -24.68
N ARG A 297 4.50 10.81 -25.96
CA ARG A 297 4.57 11.86 -26.98
C ARG A 297 3.22 12.55 -27.15
N GLU A 298 2.14 11.78 -27.22
CA GLU A 298 0.79 12.30 -27.34
C GLU A 298 0.37 13.09 -26.10
N GLN A 299 0.46 12.49 -24.90
CA GLN A 299 0.01 13.13 -23.66
C GLN A 299 0.75 14.44 -23.34
N LEU A 300 2.03 14.53 -23.71
CA LEU A 300 2.84 15.74 -23.56
C LEU A 300 2.80 16.69 -24.76
N ASP A 301 2.07 16.35 -25.83
CA ASP A 301 2.00 17.11 -27.09
C ASP A 301 3.39 17.47 -27.65
N LEU A 302 4.32 16.52 -27.61
CA LEU A 302 5.68 16.74 -28.13
C LEU A 302 5.65 16.68 -29.65
N LYS A 303 6.24 17.69 -30.30
CA LYS A 303 6.32 17.84 -31.75
C LYS A 303 7.52 17.08 -32.31
N LEU A 304 7.71 15.84 -31.84
CA LEU A 304 8.78 14.95 -32.27
C LEU A 304 8.37 14.22 -33.56
N VAL A 305 9.14 14.44 -34.61
CA VAL A 305 9.06 13.76 -35.91
C VAL A 305 10.28 12.86 -36.09
N ASP A 306 10.10 11.71 -36.74
CA ASP A 306 11.18 10.76 -37.04
C ASP A 306 12.05 11.31 -38.17
N VAL A 307 12.86 12.32 -37.87
CA VAL A 307 13.78 12.99 -38.79
C VAL A 307 15.21 12.59 -38.41
N PRO A 308 16.08 12.20 -39.36
CA PRO A 308 17.49 11.95 -39.07
C PRO A 308 18.11 13.17 -38.37
N GLU A 309 18.92 12.94 -37.34
CA GLU A 309 19.51 14.02 -36.50
C GLU A 309 20.29 15.07 -37.30
N GLY A 310 20.88 14.67 -38.44
CA GLY A 310 21.57 15.55 -39.38
C GLY A 310 20.68 16.46 -40.21
N GLU A 311 19.36 16.23 -40.24
CA GLU A 311 18.38 16.99 -41.02
C GLU A 311 17.55 17.96 -40.15
N VAL A 312 17.75 17.96 -38.83
CA VAL A 312 17.14 18.94 -37.93
C VAL A 312 17.81 20.31 -38.15
N LYS A 313 17.01 21.31 -38.54
CA LYS A 313 17.50 22.68 -38.75
C LYS A 313 18.09 23.24 -37.46
N ASP A 314 19.21 23.94 -37.56
CA ASP A 314 19.91 24.50 -36.39
C ASP A 314 19.04 25.46 -35.56
N GLU A 315 18.09 26.15 -36.19
CA GLU A 315 17.14 27.07 -35.54
C GLU A 315 16.22 26.39 -34.51
N VAL A 316 15.86 25.12 -34.74
CA VAL A 316 14.93 24.36 -33.87
C VAL A 316 15.64 23.23 -33.11
N ARG A 317 16.94 23.05 -33.34
CA ARG A 317 17.74 21.95 -32.77
C ARG A 317 17.65 21.89 -31.25
N ALA A 318 17.86 23.02 -30.57
CA ALA A 318 17.82 23.08 -29.11
C ALA A 318 16.44 22.71 -28.53
N GLU A 319 15.35 23.13 -29.19
CA GLU A 319 13.99 22.79 -28.77
C GLU A 319 13.70 21.30 -29.00
N TYR A 320 14.09 20.78 -30.17
CA TYR A 320 13.98 19.36 -30.50
C TYR A 320 14.73 18.48 -29.50
N GLU A 321 15.98 18.82 -29.18
CA GLU A 321 16.79 18.13 -28.17
C GLU A 321 16.15 18.15 -26.78
N ALA A 322 15.59 19.30 -26.37
CA ALA A 322 14.87 19.42 -25.10
C ALA A 322 13.61 18.54 -25.05
N GLN A 323 12.86 18.45 -26.15
CA GLN A 323 11.70 17.57 -26.27
C GLN A 323 12.09 16.09 -26.26
N CYS A 324 13.17 15.71 -26.95
CA CYS A 324 13.73 14.34 -26.91
C CYS A 324 14.15 13.95 -25.49
N ALA A 325 14.86 14.84 -24.79
CA ALA A 325 15.29 14.60 -23.41
C ALA A 325 14.08 14.45 -22.46
N LEU A 326 13.05 15.28 -22.62
CA LEU A 326 11.81 15.17 -21.84
C LEU A 326 11.06 13.88 -22.16
N HIS A 327 11.00 13.47 -23.42
CA HIS A 327 10.37 12.23 -23.87
C HIS A 327 11.02 11.01 -23.24
N GLU A 328 12.33 10.83 -23.43
CA GLU A 328 13.07 9.68 -22.88
C GLU A 328 13.03 9.67 -21.35
N LYS A 329 13.18 10.84 -20.70
CA LYS A 329 13.03 10.95 -19.25
C LYS A 329 11.66 10.48 -18.78
N THR A 330 10.60 10.87 -19.47
CA THR A 330 9.22 10.51 -19.09
C THR A 330 8.94 9.03 -19.36
N VAL A 331 9.41 8.48 -20.49
CA VAL A 331 9.32 7.04 -20.78
C VAL A 331 10.01 6.22 -19.69
N ALA A 332 11.18 6.66 -19.21
CA ALA A 332 11.93 5.99 -18.15
C ALA A 332 11.19 5.95 -16.78
N LEU A 333 10.17 6.81 -16.56
CA LEU A 333 9.31 6.73 -15.37
C LEU A 333 8.35 5.52 -15.41
N HIS A 334 8.06 5.00 -16.61
CA HIS A 334 7.08 3.94 -16.85
C HIS A 334 7.71 2.62 -17.33
N TYR A 335 8.93 2.68 -17.86
CA TYR A 335 9.64 1.57 -18.49
C TYR A 335 11.04 1.38 -17.90
N GLU A 336 11.41 0.13 -17.66
CA GLU A 336 12.77 -0.30 -17.38
C GLU A 336 13.11 -1.53 -18.23
N ALA A 337 14.22 -1.46 -18.96
CA ALA A 337 14.67 -2.54 -19.83
C ALA A 337 14.95 -3.82 -19.04
N GLY A 338 14.50 -4.95 -19.58
CA GLY A 338 14.58 -6.27 -18.96
C GLY A 338 13.57 -6.51 -17.83
N ARG A 339 12.77 -5.50 -17.46
CA ARG A 339 11.79 -5.56 -16.36
C ARG A 339 10.37 -5.32 -16.83
N VAL A 340 9.93 -6.09 -17.82
CA VAL A 340 8.53 -6.12 -18.25
C VAL A 340 7.91 -7.46 -17.84
N ALA A 341 6.80 -7.40 -17.12
CA ALA A 341 6.01 -8.53 -16.69
C ALA A 341 4.68 -8.58 -17.44
N ALA A 342 4.17 -9.78 -17.68
CA ALA A 342 2.85 -10.04 -18.23
C ALA A 342 1.92 -10.56 -17.13
N LEU A 343 0.91 -9.77 -16.79
CA LEU A 343 -0.12 -10.11 -15.82
C LEU A 343 -1.33 -10.71 -16.55
N THR A 344 -1.89 -11.77 -16.00
CA THR A 344 -3.10 -12.38 -16.55
C THR A 344 -4.36 -11.71 -16.00
N ILE A 345 -5.22 -11.26 -16.90
CA ILE A 345 -6.49 -10.60 -16.60
C ILE A 345 -7.61 -11.56 -17.00
N CYS A 346 -8.56 -11.84 -16.10
CA CYS A 346 -9.68 -12.74 -16.38
C CYS A 346 -10.90 -11.93 -16.79
N ALA A 347 -11.15 -11.77 -18.09
CA ALA A 347 -12.26 -11.00 -18.63
C ALA A 347 -13.63 -11.53 -18.17
N GLU A 348 -14.67 -10.69 -18.24
CA GLU A 348 -16.03 -11.05 -17.80
C GLU A 348 -16.63 -12.24 -18.58
N ASP A 349 -16.20 -12.43 -19.83
CA ASP A 349 -16.57 -13.57 -20.68
C ASP A 349 -15.78 -14.85 -20.36
N GLY A 350 -14.94 -14.82 -19.31
CA GLY A 350 -14.08 -15.91 -18.88
C GLY A 350 -12.77 -16.03 -19.67
N ARG A 351 -12.52 -15.17 -20.67
CA ARG A 351 -11.27 -15.22 -21.44
C ARG A 351 -10.11 -14.63 -20.64
N LEU A 352 -8.95 -15.28 -20.76
CA LEU A 352 -7.71 -14.75 -20.21
C LEU A 352 -7.06 -13.77 -21.19
N LYS A 353 -6.73 -12.58 -20.71
CA LYS A 353 -5.99 -11.54 -21.45
C LYS A 353 -4.62 -11.32 -20.77
N ARG A 354 -3.61 -10.94 -21.55
CA ARG A 354 -2.30 -10.53 -21.03
C ARG A 354 -2.23 -9.00 -20.96
N CYS A 355 -1.76 -8.49 -19.84
CA CYS A 355 -1.56 -7.07 -19.58
C CYS A 355 -0.09 -6.86 -19.18
N LEU A 356 0.66 -6.15 -20.02
CA LEU A 356 2.09 -5.92 -19.84
C LEU A 356 2.33 -4.72 -18.92
N VAL A 357 3.25 -4.83 -17.96
CA VAL A 357 3.62 -3.76 -17.03
C VAL A 357 5.13 -3.72 -16.83
N SER A 358 5.67 -2.53 -16.51
CA SER A 358 7.10 -2.39 -16.20
C SER A 358 7.35 -1.64 -14.89
N ARG A 359 7.21 -0.31 -14.81
CA ARG A 359 7.38 0.39 -13.52
C ARG A 359 6.02 0.71 -12.88
N PRO A 360 5.81 0.36 -11.59
CA PRO A 360 4.67 0.91 -10.86
C PRO A 360 4.90 2.42 -10.65
N ILE A 361 3.89 3.21 -10.99
CA ILE A 361 3.85 4.67 -10.80
C ILE A 361 3.17 5.09 -9.51
N ALA A 362 2.45 4.16 -8.89
CA ALA A 362 1.85 4.33 -7.58
C ALA A 362 2.01 3.02 -6.80
N THR A 363 2.50 3.11 -5.57
CA THR A 363 2.54 1.97 -4.66
C THR A 363 2.07 2.38 -3.29
N ASN A 364 1.22 1.57 -2.66
CA ASN A 364 0.96 1.69 -1.24
C ASN A 364 0.98 0.30 -0.59
N PHE A 365 1.48 0.25 0.65
CA PHE A 365 1.31 -0.90 1.52
C PHE A 365 1.06 -0.41 2.93
N SER A 366 0.01 -0.94 3.56
CA SER A 366 -0.11 -0.97 5.01
C SER A 366 -0.99 -2.13 5.40
N MET A 367 -0.69 -2.81 6.51
CA MET A 367 -1.54 -3.90 7.00
C MET A 367 -3.01 -3.47 7.20
N ARG A 368 -3.25 -2.17 7.43
CA ARG A 368 -4.59 -1.58 7.55
C ARG A 368 -5.32 -1.39 6.22
N ARG A 369 -4.69 -0.79 5.20
CA ARG A 369 -5.35 -0.50 3.91
C ARG A 369 -5.23 -1.66 2.93
N GLY A 370 -4.18 -2.45 3.03
CA GLY A 370 -3.81 -3.49 2.07
C GLY A 370 -2.63 -3.02 1.23
N ALA A 371 -2.57 -3.55 0.02
CA ALA A 371 -1.56 -3.22 -0.97
C ALA A 371 -2.21 -2.67 -2.24
N MET A 372 -1.55 -1.75 -2.91
CA MET A 372 -1.91 -1.28 -4.25
C MET A 372 -0.65 -1.02 -5.06
N ARG A 373 -0.68 -1.43 -6.33
CA ARG A 373 0.30 -1.07 -7.35
C ARG A 373 -0.45 -0.55 -8.58
N GLY A 374 -0.10 0.65 -9.02
CA GLY A 374 -0.67 1.30 -10.19
C GLY A 374 0.36 1.36 -11.32
N TYR A 375 -0.03 1.01 -12.54
CA TYR A 375 0.86 0.92 -13.69
C TYR A 375 0.28 1.64 -14.90
N TRP A 376 1.17 2.26 -15.68
CA TRP A 376 0.93 2.34 -17.12
C TRP A 376 1.20 0.96 -17.70
N ALA A 377 0.18 0.40 -18.33
CA ALA A 377 0.17 -0.97 -18.80
C ALA A 377 -0.18 -1.03 -20.28
N VAL A 378 0.17 -2.11 -20.96
CA VAL A 378 -0.22 -2.36 -22.35
C VAL A 378 -1.09 -3.59 -22.43
N MET A 379 -2.30 -3.43 -22.97
CA MET A 379 -3.26 -4.50 -23.17
C MET A 379 -3.97 -4.28 -24.51
N GLU A 380 -4.06 -5.33 -25.33
CA GLU A 380 -4.73 -5.27 -26.63
C GLU A 380 -4.26 -4.12 -27.55
N GLY A 381 -2.94 -3.86 -27.55
CA GLY A 381 -2.33 -2.87 -28.44
C GLY A 381 -2.50 -1.40 -28.04
N ARG A 382 -2.98 -1.12 -26.82
CA ARG A 382 -3.13 0.25 -26.29
C ARG A 382 -2.57 0.37 -24.87
N VAL A 383 -2.24 1.59 -24.50
CA VAL A 383 -1.86 1.94 -23.13
C VAL A 383 -3.13 2.07 -22.28
N VAL A 384 -3.17 1.37 -21.15
CA VAL A 384 -4.24 1.35 -20.15
C VAL A 384 -3.64 1.53 -18.75
N PHE A 385 -4.45 1.91 -17.77
CA PHE A 385 -4.00 1.97 -16.38
C PHE A 385 -4.43 0.71 -15.65
N LEU A 386 -3.48 -0.03 -15.08
CA LEU A 386 -3.76 -1.19 -14.24
C LEU A 386 -3.57 -0.81 -12.76
N LYS A 387 -4.65 -0.95 -11.97
CA LYS A 387 -4.63 -0.90 -10.50
C LYS A 387 -4.71 -2.34 -9.96
N ASP A 388 -3.61 -2.84 -9.43
CA ASP A 388 -3.46 -4.18 -8.84
C ASP A 388 -3.49 -4.07 -7.30
N THR A 389 -4.50 -4.65 -6.65
CA THR A 389 -4.86 -4.29 -5.27
C THR A 389 -5.23 -5.48 -4.38
N TRP A 390 -4.93 -5.37 -3.09
CA TRP A 390 -5.41 -6.25 -2.04
C TRP A 390 -6.46 -5.54 -1.18
N ARG A 391 -7.70 -5.56 -1.66
CA ARG A 391 -8.84 -4.91 -1.00
C ARG A 391 -9.40 -5.78 0.13
N GLN A 392 -10.02 -5.17 1.14
CA GLN A 392 -10.81 -5.96 2.10
C GLN A 392 -12.02 -6.53 1.38
N TYR A 393 -12.33 -7.80 1.64
CA TYR A 393 -13.40 -8.52 0.94
C TYR A 393 -14.78 -7.85 1.09
N VAL A 394 -15.02 -7.19 2.23
CA VAL A 394 -16.29 -6.51 2.56
C VAL A 394 -16.53 -5.20 1.81
N HIS A 395 -15.50 -4.61 1.21
CA HIS A 395 -15.63 -3.35 0.48
C HIS A 395 -16.06 -3.58 -0.96
N GLU A 396 -16.94 -2.71 -1.45
CA GLU A 396 -17.33 -2.64 -2.86
C GLU A 396 -16.09 -2.38 -3.74
N PRO A 397 -15.86 -3.17 -4.81
CA PRO A 397 -14.76 -2.90 -5.74
C PRO A 397 -14.93 -1.56 -6.45
N GLU A 398 -13.82 -0.82 -6.64
CA GLU A 398 -13.84 0.48 -7.33
C GLU A 398 -14.41 0.38 -8.75
N GLY A 399 -14.11 -0.71 -9.48
CA GLY A 399 -14.65 -0.94 -10.82
C GLY A 399 -16.19 -0.97 -10.85
N ARG A 400 -16.83 -1.51 -9.82
CA ARG A 400 -18.29 -1.48 -9.70
C ARG A 400 -18.82 -0.06 -9.47
N ILE A 401 -18.14 0.71 -8.62
CA ILE A 401 -18.50 2.11 -8.34
C ILE A 401 -18.40 2.95 -9.63
N LEU A 402 -17.31 2.80 -10.38
CA LEU A 402 -17.12 3.52 -11.64
C LEU A 402 -18.18 3.15 -12.68
N ARG A 403 -18.48 1.84 -12.88
CA ARG A 403 -19.58 1.43 -13.78
C ARG A 403 -20.94 1.98 -13.36
N GLU A 404 -21.22 2.07 -12.07
CA GLU A 404 -22.43 2.72 -11.56
C GLU A 404 -22.46 4.20 -11.98
N LEU A 405 -21.37 4.94 -11.79
CA LEU A 405 -21.28 6.35 -12.17
C LEU A 405 -21.41 6.54 -13.70
N GLU A 406 -20.79 5.69 -14.50
CA GLU A 406 -20.94 5.67 -15.97
C GLU A 406 -22.40 5.44 -16.39
N ALA A 407 -23.09 4.49 -15.75
CA ALA A 407 -24.50 4.21 -16.01
C ALA A 407 -25.39 5.44 -15.74
N HIS A 408 -25.03 6.24 -14.73
CA HIS A 408 -25.67 7.52 -14.41
C HIS A 408 -25.16 8.71 -15.24
N LYS A 409 -24.32 8.47 -16.27
CA LYS A 409 -23.79 9.51 -17.16
C LYS A 409 -23.01 10.60 -16.41
N VAL A 410 -22.24 10.20 -15.41
CA VAL A 410 -21.22 11.04 -14.77
C VAL A 410 -20.05 11.16 -15.75
N LYS A 411 -19.60 12.39 -16.01
CA LYS A 411 -18.45 12.69 -16.87
C LYS A 411 -17.19 12.90 -16.02
N ASN A 412 -16.04 13.01 -16.67
CA ASN A 412 -14.75 13.32 -16.02
C ASN A 412 -14.37 12.30 -14.95
N ILE A 413 -14.65 11.03 -15.23
CA ILE A 413 -14.22 9.84 -14.51
C ILE A 413 -13.59 8.87 -15.52
N PRO A 414 -12.69 7.97 -15.09
CA PRO A 414 -12.11 6.99 -16.00
C PRO A 414 -13.14 5.91 -16.36
N HIS A 415 -13.03 5.38 -17.58
CA HIS A 415 -13.83 4.27 -18.04
C HIS A 415 -13.24 2.93 -17.63
N VAL A 416 -14.08 2.06 -17.10
CA VAL A 416 -13.71 0.69 -16.75
C VAL A 416 -13.61 -0.15 -18.02
N GLU A 417 -12.41 -0.64 -18.31
CA GLU A 417 -12.20 -1.66 -19.34
C GLU A 417 -12.44 -3.07 -18.78
N HIS A 418 -11.94 -3.30 -17.57
CA HIS A 418 -12.05 -4.57 -16.88
C HIS A 418 -11.95 -4.39 -15.37
N ASP A 419 -12.69 -5.16 -14.59
CA ASP A 419 -12.43 -5.34 -13.17
C ASP A 419 -12.71 -6.78 -12.76
N GLY A 420 -11.94 -7.31 -11.81
CA GLY A 420 -12.12 -8.68 -11.37
C GLY A 420 -11.20 -9.09 -10.24
N ASP A 421 -11.71 -9.98 -9.39
CA ASP A 421 -10.89 -10.67 -8.41
C ASP A 421 -10.00 -11.71 -9.11
N VAL A 422 -8.74 -11.79 -8.72
CA VAL A 422 -7.74 -12.64 -9.37
C VAL A 422 -8.00 -14.09 -9.01
N PRO A 423 -8.19 -15.00 -9.98
CA PRO A 423 -8.51 -16.39 -9.69
C PRO A 423 -7.33 -17.10 -9.01
N LYS A 424 -7.63 -18.03 -8.11
CA LYS A 424 -6.64 -18.95 -7.55
C LYS A 424 -6.19 -19.86 -8.69
N VAL A 425 -7.08 -20.66 -9.28
CA VAL A 425 -6.78 -21.57 -10.40
C VAL A 425 -7.33 -21.04 -11.73
N MET A 426 -6.57 -21.17 -12.81
CA MET A 426 -7.06 -20.92 -14.17
C MET A 426 -7.36 -22.24 -14.89
N TYR A 427 -8.59 -22.37 -15.42
CA TYR A 427 -9.01 -23.45 -16.30
C TYR A 427 -9.28 -22.86 -17.69
N CYS A 428 -8.70 -23.40 -18.75
CA CYS A 428 -9.10 -23.05 -20.13
C CYS A 428 -9.60 -24.32 -20.86
N ASP A 429 -10.72 -24.24 -21.57
CA ASP A 429 -11.20 -25.24 -22.55
C ASP A 429 -11.07 -26.74 -22.16
N GLY A 430 -11.46 -27.11 -20.94
CA GLY A 430 -11.47 -28.51 -20.50
C GLY A 430 -10.08 -29.17 -20.42
N MET A 431 -9.00 -28.40 -20.64
CA MET A 431 -7.63 -28.84 -20.55
C MET A 431 -6.88 -27.91 -19.58
N LEU A 432 -6.35 -28.50 -18.51
CA LEU A 432 -5.44 -27.86 -17.55
C LEU A 432 -4.28 -27.16 -18.29
N THR A 433 -4.47 -25.93 -18.73
CA THR A 433 -3.50 -25.23 -19.56
C THR A 433 -2.91 -24.08 -18.75
N ARG A 434 -1.62 -24.29 -18.45
CA ARG A 434 -0.66 -23.39 -17.82
C ARG A 434 -0.97 -22.94 -16.40
N PHE A 435 -1.01 -23.88 -15.45
CA PHE A 435 -0.30 -23.80 -14.16
C PHE A 435 -0.17 -25.22 -13.60
N SER A 436 0.78 -26.02 -14.13
CA SER A 436 1.02 -27.38 -13.62
C SER A 436 1.31 -27.41 -12.11
N ALA A 437 1.87 -26.32 -11.58
CA ALA A 437 2.09 -26.14 -10.14
C ALA A 437 0.79 -26.05 -9.34
N MET A 438 -0.24 -25.36 -9.84
CA MET A 438 -1.51 -25.20 -9.14
C MET A 438 -2.40 -26.45 -9.23
N ALA A 439 -2.36 -27.12 -10.37
CA ALA A 439 -3.02 -28.41 -10.57
C ALA A 439 -2.46 -29.47 -9.62
N ASN A 440 -1.14 -29.47 -9.40
CA ASN A 440 -0.49 -30.32 -8.41
C ASN A 440 -0.79 -29.85 -6.98
N PHE A 441 -0.77 -28.54 -6.71
CA PHE A 441 -1.11 -27.94 -5.41
C PHE A 441 -2.51 -28.33 -4.94
N GLU A 442 -3.53 -28.26 -5.80
CA GLU A 442 -4.89 -28.71 -5.45
C GLU A 442 -5.00 -30.23 -5.29
N ARG A 443 -4.24 -31.01 -6.06
CA ARG A 443 -4.23 -32.47 -5.94
C ARG A 443 -3.62 -32.93 -4.62
N THR A 444 -2.63 -32.22 -4.09
CA THR A 444 -1.99 -32.52 -2.80
C THR A 444 -2.70 -31.91 -1.59
N THR A 445 -3.50 -30.86 -1.76
CA THR A 445 -4.17 -30.13 -0.65
C THR A 445 -5.66 -30.48 -0.48
N ARG A 446 -6.20 -31.44 -1.25
CA ARG A 446 -7.61 -31.89 -1.20
C ARG A 446 -8.07 -32.57 0.10
N SER A 447 -7.32 -32.45 1.20
CA SER A 447 -7.74 -32.88 2.53
C SER A 447 -7.83 -31.69 3.49
N LYS A 448 -8.93 -30.93 3.41
CA LYS A 448 -9.68 -30.37 4.56
C LYS A 448 -10.87 -29.57 4.03
N ALA A 449 -12.04 -29.93 4.53
CA ALA A 449 -13.34 -29.50 4.03
C ALA A 449 -13.61 -28.00 4.25
N GLY A 450 -14.26 -27.39 3.26
CA GLY A 450 -14.72 -26.00 3.23
C GLY A 450 -14.50 -25.44 1.83
N GLN A 451 -15.55 -24.94 1.16
CA GLN A 451 -15.43 -24.29 -0.15
C GLN A 451 -14.42 -23.13 -0.05
N GLN A 452 -13.16 -23.36 -0.41
CA GLN A 452 -12.20 -22.27 -0.51
C GLN A 452 -12.65 -21.33 -1.64
N PRO A 453 -12.47 -20.01 -1.48
CA PRO A 453 -12.77 -19.05 -2.54
C PRO A 453 -12.02 -19.42 -3.82
N SER A 454 -12.66 -19.27 -4.98
CA SER A 454 -12.03 -19.47 -6.29
C SER A 454 -10.98 -18.41 -6.64
N PHE A 455 -10.70 -17.48 -5.73
CA PHE A 455 -9.86 -16.31 -5.90
C PHE A 455 -8.68 -16.31 -4.93
N GLN A 456 -7.65 -15.54 -5.26
CA GLN A 456 -6.51 -15.32 -4.39
C GLN A 456 -6.92 -14.46 -3.19
N CYS A 457 -6.81 -15.04 -1.99
CA CYS A 457 -7.14 -14.39 -0.73
C CYS A 457 -5.99 -14.56 0.28
N THR A 458 -5.97 -13.69 1.29
CA THR A 458 -5.06 -13.86 2.43
C THR A 458 -5.46 -15.07 3.28
N GLU A 459 -4.53 -15.60 4.07
CA GLU A 459 -4.80 -16.74 4.96
C GLU A 459 -4.60 -16.40 6.44
N THR A 460 -3.87 -15.33 6.76
CA THR A 460 -3.66 -14.90 8.16
C THR A 460 -4.99 -14.66 8.87
N ASP A 461 -5.99 -14.09 8.18
CA ASP A 461 -7.32 -13.85 8.75
C ASP A 461 -8.07 -15.13 9.15
N LEU A 462 -7.75 -16.28 8.55
CA LEU A 462 -8.36 -17.57 8.89
C LEU A 462 -7.98 -18.05 10.29
N HIS A 463 -6.88 -17.54 10.85
CA HIS A 463 -6.36 -17.94 12.16
C HIS A 463 -6.81 -17.02 13.31
N ARG A 464 -7.72 -16.07 13.04
CA ARG A 464 -8.19 -15.11 14.04
C ARG A 464 -8.95 -15.70 15.23
N GLU A 465 -9.46 -16.91 15.06
CA GLU A 465 -10.25 -17.64 16.07
C GLU A 465 -9.52 -18.92 16.52
N ALA A 466 -8.24 -19.09 16.15
CA ALA A 466 -7.48 -20.26 16.52
C ALA A 466 -7.28 -20.36 18.04
N GLU A 467 -7.35 -21.58 18.59
CA GLU A 467 -7.25 -21.82 20.04
C GLU A 467 -5.88 -21.43 20.62
N TRP A 468 -4.82 -21.49 19.80
CA TRP A 468 -3.47 -21.12 20.20
C TRP A 468 -3.25 -19.60 20.28
N LEU A 469 -4.19 -18.79 19.81
CA LEU A 469 -4.00 -17.35 19.68
C LEU A 469 -3.91 -16.63 21.03
N CYS A 470 -2.87 -15.83 21.20
CA CYS A 470 -2.66 -14.99 22.37
C CYS A 470 -2.81 -13.50 22.03
N TYR A 471 -3.86 -12.86 22.54
CA TYR A 471 -4.14 -11.45 22.23
C TYR A 471 -4.14 -10.52 23.44
N GLY A 472 -4.12 -11.03 24.68
CA GLY A 472 -3.93 -10.22 25.89
C GLY A 472 -4.90 -9.05 26.03
N GLY A 473 -6.15 -9.20 25.54
CA GLY A 473 -7.15 -8.13 25.48
C GLY A 473 -6.92 -7.06 24.39
N ALA A 474 -5.85 -7.16 23.59
CA ALA A 474 -5.65 -6.34 22.41
C ALA A 474 -6.66 -6.69 21.31
N ARG A 475 -7.06 -5.69 20.52
CA ARG A 475 -7.96 -5.90 19.39
C ARG A 475 -7.17 -6.38 18.18
N ILE A 476 -7.42 -7.62 17.76
CA ILE A 476 -6.96 -8.14 16.47
C ILE A 476 -7.69 -7.39 15.35
N VAL A 477 -6.94 -6.81 14.42
CA VAL A 477 -7.44 -6.01 13.29
C VAL A 477 -7.09 -6.62 11.93
N VAL A 478 -6.70 -7.90 11.91
CA VAL A 478 -6.54 -8.66 10.67
C VAL A 478 -7.89 -8.79 9.98
N HIS A 479 -7.95 -8.47 8.69
CA HIS A 479 -9.16 -8.53 7.87
C HIS A 479 -8.93 -9.40 6.64
N PRO A 480 -9.93 -10.18 6.20
CA PRO A 480 -9.84 -10.94 4.94
C PRO A 480 -9.63 -9.99 3.77
N ARG A 481 -8.62 -10.29 2.95
CA ARG A 481 -8.33 -9.55 1.73
C ARG A 481 -8.40 -10.45 0.52
N VAL A 482 -8.85 -9.85 -0.59
CA VAL A 482 -8.91 -10.49 -1.90
C VAL A 482 -8.08 -9.68 -2.88
N HIS A 483 -7.31 -10.39 -3.72
CA HIS A 483 -6.53 -9.78 -4.79
C HIS A 483 -7.44 -9.40 -5.95
N HIS A 484 -7.34 -8.16 -6.43
CA HIS A 484 -8.25 -7.57 -7.40
C HIS A 484 -7.50 -6.69 -8.40
N ARG A 485 -7.85 -6.80 -9.68
CA ARG A 485 -7.28 -6.01 -10.78
C ARG A 485 -8.36 -5.17 -11.44
N LEU A 486 -8.08 -3.87 -11.57
CA LEU A 486 -8.92 -2.89 -12.26
C LEU A 486 -8.12 -2.29 -13.42
N ILE A 487 -8.68 -2.34 -14.63
CA ILE A 487 -8.14 -1.74 -15.84
C ILE A 487 -8.99 -0.54 -16.24
N LEU A 488 -8.36 0.61 -16.39
CA LEU A 488 -8.98 1.87 -16.80
C LEU A 488 -8.42 2.31 -18.16
N LYS A 489 -9.28 2.89 -19.00
CA LYS A 489 -8.89 3.30 -20.37
C LYS A 489 -8.04 4.56 -20.39
N GLU A 490 -8.42 5.59 -19.64
CA GLU A 490 -7.77 6.89 -19.65
C GLU A 490 -6.50 6.87 -18.80
N VAL A 491 -5.36 7.09 -19.45
CA VAL A 491 -4.04 7.07 -18.83
C VAL A 491 -3.38 8.42 -18.99
N GLY A 492 -3.41 9.20 -17.92
CA GLY A 492 -2.85 10.55 -17.89
C GLY A 492 -1.70 10.71 -16.91
N PHE A 493 -1.35 11.97 -16.68
CA PHE A 493 -0.42 12.40 -15.66
C PHE A 493 -1.17 13.00 -14.47
N PRO A 494 -0.65 12.93 -13.24
CA PRO A 494 -1.36 13.49 -12.11
C PRO A 494 -1.28 15.03 -12.15
N LEU A 495 -2.21 15.72 -11.47
CA LEU A 495 -2.39 17.18 -11.53
C LEU A 495 -1.10 17.97 -11.22
N GLN A 496 -0.19 17.40 -10.44
CA GLN A 496 1.11 18.01 -10.13
C GLN A 496 1.97 18.27 -11.37
N THR A 497 1.65 17.70 -12.53
CA THR A 497 2.30 17.93 -13.83
C THR A 497 1.68 19.05 -14.66
N LEU A 498 0.81 19.87 -14.05
CA LEU A 498 0.21 21.05 -14.68
C LEU A 498 1.26 21.99 -15.30
N ARG A 499 0.92 22.66 -16.40
CA ARG A 499 1.76 23.65 -17.11
C ARG A 499 1.56 25.06 -16.60
N GLY A 500 0.36 25.38 -16.13
CA GLY A 500 0.06 26.72 -15.65
C GLY A 500 -1.32 26.87 -15.03
N THR A 501 -1.65 28.11 -14.68
CA THR A 501 -2.90 28.51 -14.02
C THR A 501 -4.14 28.09 -14.80
N LYS A 502 -4.16 28.27 -16.13
CA LYS A 502 -5.28 27.88 -16.99
C LYS A 502 -5.57 26.40 -16.91
N GLU A 503 -4.54 25.55 -17.01
CA GLU A 503 -4.71 24.10 -16.97
C GLU A 503 -5.15 23.62 -15.58
N LEU A 504 -4.60 24.21 -14.51
CA LEU A 504 -5.01 23.92 -13.14
C LEU A 504 -6.52 24.17 -12.93
N LEU A 505 -7.00 25.36 -13.31
CA LEU A 505 -8.39 25.75 -13.08
C LEU A 505 -9.36 24.98 -13.97
N ASN A 506 -9.01 24.68 -15.23
CA ASN A 506 -9.85 23.84 -16.10
C ASN A 506 -9.94 22.40 -15.58
N ALA A 507 -8.82 21.77 -15.27
CA ALA A 507 -8.82 20.37 -14.83
C ALA A 507 -9.51 20.16 -13.47
N THR A 508 -9.40 21.14 -12.57
CA THR A 508 -10.10 21.08 -11.28
C THR A 508 -11.59 21.41 -11.43
N HIS A 509 -11.98 22.25 -12.39
CA HIS A 509 -13.39 22.43 -12.75
C HIS A 509 -13.99 21.16 -13.37
N ASP A 510 -13.26 20.45 -14.22
CA ASP A 510 -13.68 19.15 -14.75
C ASP A 510 -13.94 18.14 -13.63
N ALA A 511 -13.03 18.07 -12.65
CA ALA A 511 -13.22 17.23 -11.45
C ALA A 511 -14.43 17.70 -10.63
N PHE A 512 -14.68 19.00 -10.52
CA PHE A 512 -15.87 19.53 -9.86
C PHE A 512 -17.16 19.09 -10.55
N GLN A 513 -17.20 19.08 -11.90
CA GLN A 513 -18.35 18.56 -12.65
C GLN A 513 -18.60 17.08 -12.34
N ALA A 514 -17.55 16.27 -12.18
CA ALA A 514 -17.69 14.87 -11.78
C ALA A 514 -18.32 14.74 -10.39
N LEU A 515 -17.93 15.59 -9.43
CA LEU A 515 -18.48 15.61 -8.07
C LEU A 515 -19.97 15.96 -8.05
N ILE A 516 -20.36 17.03 -8.73
CA ILE A 516 -21.75 17.46 -8.84
C ILE A 516 -22.57 16.34 -9.49
N ALA A 517 -22.12 15.82 -10.64
CA ALA A 517 -22.85 14.78 -11.36
C ALA A 517 -22.97 13.48 -10.56
N ALA A 518 -21.92 13.06 -9.83
CA ALA A 518 -21.97 11.89 -8.97
C ALA A 518 -22.95 12.08 -7.79
N HIS A 519 -22.99 13.27 -7.20
CA HIS A 519 -23.92 13.60 -6.13
C HIS A 519 -25.36 13.62 -6.63
N ASP A 520 -25.64 14.35 -7.70
CA ASP A 520 -27.01 14.59 -8.15
C ASP A 520 -27.62 13.36 -8.83
N LYS A 521 -26.83 12.67 -9.66
CA LYS A 521 -27.33 11.55 -10.47
C LYS A 521 -27.18 10.21 -9.79
N ALA A 522 -26.11 10.01 -9.00
CA ALA A 522 -25.81 8.72 -8.37
C ALA A 522 -25.88 8.76 -6.83
N ARG A 523 -26.26 9.90 -6.23
CA ARG A 523 -26.36 10.08 -4.77
C ARG A 523 -25.08 9.64 -4.07
N ARG A 524 -23.92 10.05 -4.59
CA ARG A 524 -22.59 9.62 -4.10
C ARG A 524 -21.63 10.80 -3.99
N ILE A 525 -20.81 10.81 -2.94
CA ILE A 525 -19.72 11.76 -2.72
C ILE A 525 -18.38 11.02 -2.61
N HIS A 526 -17.27 11.69 -2.94
CA HIS A 526 -15.96 11.06 -3.14
C HIS A 526 -15.16 10.89 -1.84
N ARG A 527 -15.09 11.91 -0.98
CA ARG A 527 -14.46 11.88 0.36
C ARG A 527 -12.94 11.72 0.41
N ASP A 528 -12.23 11.84 -0.72
CA ASP A 528 -10.76 11.79 -0.76
C ASP A 528 -10.20 12.64 -1.91
N ILE A 529 -10.67 13.88 -2.01
CA ILE A 529 -10.13 14.83 -2.99
C ILE A 529 -8.71 15.20 -2.63
N SER A 530 -7.81 15.04 -3.61
CA SER A 530 -6.40 15.38 -3.48
C SER A 530 -5.80 15.64 -4.86
N ALA A 531 -4.67 16.35 -4.91
CA ALA A 531 -3.94 16.57 -6.16
C ALA A 531 -3.49 15.26 -6.84
N GLY A 532 -3.33 14.16 -6.09
CA GLY A 532 -2.98 12.85 -6.63
C GLY A 532 -4.16 12.05 -7.20
N ASN A 533 -5.39 12.47 -6.90
CA ASN A 533 -6.60 11.81 -7.37
C ASN A 533 -7.24 12.54 -8.57
N ILE A 534 -6.65 13.66 -9.01
CA ILE A 534 -7.06 14.39 -10.21
C ILE A 534 -5.98 14.17 -11.28
N MET A 535 -6.40 13.63 -12.41
CA MET A 535 -5.53 13.26 -13.51
C MET A 535 -5.76 14.18 -14.71
N LEU A 536 -4.67 14.52 -15.39
CA LEU A 536 -4.61 15.28 -16.64
C LEU A 536 -4.44 14.30 -17.79
N TYR A 537 -5.41 14.26 -18.70
CA TYR A 537 -5.37 13.39 -19.88
C TYR A 537 -5.68 14.17 -21.14
N ARG A 538 -4.84 14.00 -22.16
CA ARG A 538 -5.10 14.49 -23.51
C ARG A 538 -5.90 13.42 -24.25
N GLN A 539 -7.14 13.73 -24.59
CA GLN A 539 -7.90 12.88 -25.50
C GLN A 539 -7.28 12.96 -26.90
N PRO A 540 -7.36 11.88 -27.71
CA PRO A 540 -6.92 11.93 -29.09
C PRO A 540 -7.56 13.11 -29.83
N TYR A 541 -6.75 13.84 -30.60
CA TYR A 541 -7.16 15.00 -31.40
C TYR A 541 -7.63 16.23 -30.60
N GLN A 542 -7.37 16.31 -29.29
CA GLN A 542 -7.62 17.52 -28.50
C GLN A 542 -6.35 18.30 -28.22
N ASP A 543 -6.48 19.63 -28.27
CA ASP A 543 -5.37 20.58 -28.07
C ASP A 543 -5.01 20.82 -26.60
N HIS A 544 -5.86 20.41 -25.65
CA HIS A 544 -5.59 20.53 -24.22
C HIS A 544 -5.83 19.21 -23.47
N ARG A 545 -5.27 19.11 -22.27
CA ARG A 545 -5.56 18.02 -21.33
C ARG A 545 -6.82 18.37 -20.54
N ILE A 546 -7.70 17.40 -20.38
CA ILE A 546 -8.86 17.47 -19.49
C ILE A 546 -8.51 16.94 -18.10
N GLY A 547 -9.26 17.37 -17.09
CA GLY A 547 -9.23 16.80 -15.76
C GLY A 547 -10.19 15.61 -15.62
N TYR A 548 -9.80 14.56 -14.90
CA TYR A 548 -10.73 13.52 -14.46
C TYR A 548 -10.36 13.00 -13.07
N LEU A 549 -11.38 12.52 -12.35
CA LEU A 549 -11.28 12.12 -10.96
C LEU A 549 -11.19 10.59 -10.82
N ILE A 550 -10.17 10.12 -10.11
CA ILE A 550 -9.89 8.69 -9.84
C ILE A 550 -9.98 8.40 -8.33
N ASP A 551 -9.85 7.13 -7.94
CA ASP A 551 -9.75 6.67 -6.54
C ASP A 551 -11.07 6.77 -5.76
N TRP A 552 -12.15 6.25 -6.35
CA TRP A 552 -13.51 6.28 -5.80
C TRP A 552 -13.75 5.25 -4.69
N GLU A 553 -12.72 4.53 -4.25
CA GLU A 553 -12.80 3.45 -3.24
C GLU A 553 -13.26 3.93 -1.85
N LEU A 554 -13.04 5.21 -1.51
CA LEU A 554 -13.50 5.82 -0.26
C LEU A 554 -14.85 6.55 -0.39
N SER A 555 -15.45 6.53 -1.58
CA SER A 555 -16.73 7.17 -1.84
C SER A 555 -17.85 6.58 -0.98
N SER A 556 -18.90 7.36 -0.76
CA SER A 556 -20.07 6.92 0.01
C SER A 556 -21.34 7.38 -0.66
N LYS A 557 -22.39 6.56 -0.56
CA LYS A 557 -23.74 7.03 -0.85
C LYS A 557 -24.15 8.11 0.15
N VAL A 558 -25.06 8.98 -0.25
CA VAL A 558 -25.62 10.01 0.63
C VAL A 558 -27.03 9.64 1.08
N GLN A 559 -27.33 9.91 2.35
CA GLN A 559 -28.66 9.81 2.94
C GLN A 559 -29.55 10.98 2.46
N GLU A 560 -30.82 10.98 2.82
CA GLU A 560 -31.77 12.06 2.44
C GLU A 560 -31.31 13.45 2.92
N ASP A 561 -30.66 13.51 4.09
CA ASP A 561 -30.10 14.72 4.68
C ASP A 561 -28.78 15.20 4.05
N GLY A 562 -28.32 14.56 2.96
CA GLY A 562 -27.08 14.88 2.27
C GLY A 562 -25.81 14.33 2.92
N GLN A 563 -25.90 13.72 4.11
CA GLN A 563 -24.75 13.15 4.79
C GLN A 563 -24.38 11.78 4.25
N ALA A 564 -23.08 11.49 4.16
CA ALA A 564 -22.55 10.17 3.85
C ALA A 564 -23.20 9.07 4.70
N THR A 565 -23.51 7.94 4.08
CA THR A 565 -23.92 6.73 4.80
C THR A 565 -22.81 6.24 5.73
N ASP A 566 -21.56 6.41 5.33
CA ASP A 566 -20.41 6.10 6.17
C ASP A 566 -20.19 7.12 7.29
N LYS A 567 -19.95 6.61 8.49
CA LYS A 567 -19.79 7.40 9.71
C LYS A 567 -18.35 7.85 9.97
N TYR A 568 -17.41 7.39 9.16
CA TYR A 568 -15.98 7.60 9.40
C TYR A 568 -15.47 8.80 8.61
N ILE A 569 -14.63 9.60 9.27
CA ILE A 569 -13.83 10.61 8.58
C ILE A 569 -12.65 9.87 7.93
N VAL A 570 -12.55 9.98 6.61
CA VAL A 570 -11.52 9.40 5.75
C VAL A 570 -10.94 10.51 4.87
N GLY A 571 -9.95 10.18 4.06
CA GLY A 571 -9.38 11.10 3.09
C GLY A 571 -8.03 11.69 3.47
N THR A 572 -7.51 12.50 2.56
CA THR A 572 -6.19 13.12 2.65
C THR A 572 -6.21 14.30 3.61
N ARG A 573 -5.59 14.16 4.79
CA ARG A 573 -5.70 15.12 5.90
C ARG A 573 -5.45 16.57 5.50
N MET A 574 -4.44 16.82 4.67
CA MET A 574 -4.10 18.17 4.26
C MET A 574 -5.25 18.88 3.53
N PHE A 575 -6.09 18.15 2.81
CA PHE A 575 -7.21 18.68 2.03
C PHE A 575 -8.57 18.52 2.71
N LEU A 576 -8.67 17.83 3.84
CA LEU A 576 -9.93 17.73 4.58
C LEU A 576 -10.55 19.11 4.84
N SER A 577 -11.87 19.21 4.77
CA SER A 577 -12.56 20.44 5.19
C SER A 577 -12.25 20.79 6.64
N GLN A 578 -12.29 22.08 6.97
CA GLN A 578 -12.03 22.60 8.30
C GLN A 578 -12.87 21.88 9.37
N ARG A 579 -14.16 21.67 9.10
CA ARG A 579 -15.08 21.05 10.07
C ARG A 579 -14.78 19.58 10.34
N LEU A 580 -14.36 18.85 9.32
CA LEU A 580 -13.98 17.44 9.45
C LEU A 580 -12.64 17.31 10.17
N GLU A 581 -11.68 18.18 9.87
CA GLU A 581 -10.37 18.17 10.51
C GLU A 581 -10.46 18.56 12.00
N ALA A 582 -11.24 19.60 12.33
CA ALA A 582 -11.54 20.01 13.70
C ALA A 582 -12.46 19.04 14.46
N ARG A 583 -13.05 18.06 13.75
CA ARG A 583 -14.01 17.07 14.29
C ARG A 583 -15.27 17.70 14.92
N SER A 584 -15.65 18.89 14.48
CA SER A 584 -16.89 19.55 14.91
C SER A 584 -18.14 18.83 14.36
N GLN A 585 -18.01 18.16 13.21
CA GLN A 585 -18.99 17.22 12.67
C GLN A 585 -18.31 15.90 12.28
N ARG A 586 -19.12 14.83 12.12
CA ARG A 586 -18.60 13.45 11.99
C ARG A 586 -18.86 12.78 10.65
N ARG A 587 -19.63 13.39 9.75
CA ARG A 587 -19.98 12.81 8.44
C ARG A 587 -19.68 13.78 7.31
N HIS A 588 -19.22 13.20 6.21
CA HIS A 588 -18.92 13.93 5.00
C HIS A 588 -20.22 14.36 4.29
N MET A 589 -20.16 15.49 3.60
CA MET A 589 -21.17 16.00 2.68
C MET A 589 -20.48 16.52 1.41
N LEU A 590 -21.24 16.84 0.35
CA LEU A 590 -20.68 17.36 -0.91
C LEU A 590 -19.81 18.62 -0.68
N GLN A 591 -20.23 19.48 0.25
CA GLN A 591 -19.53 20.72 0.58
C GLN A 591 -18.12 20.49 1.12
N ASP A 592 -17.85 19.30 1.71
CA ASP A 592 -16.49 18.94 2.13
C ASP A 592 -15.60 18.60 0.95
N ASP A 593 -16.13 17.90 -0.05
CA ASP A 593 -15.39 17.60 -1.28
C ASP A 593 -15.11 18.89 -2.07
N MET A 594 -16.07 19.83 -2.07
CA MET A 594 -15.90 21.17 -2.63
C MET A 594 -14.77 21.95 -1.92
N GLU A 595 -14.80 21.99 -0.58
CA GLU A 595 -13.79 22.68 0.21
C GLU A 595 -12.40 22.04 0.04
N ALA A 596 -12.35 20.71 -0.05
CA ALA A 596 -11.12 19.98 -0.35
C ALA A 596 -10.56 20.35 -1.73
N LEU A 597 -11.42 20.49 -2.75
CA LEU A 597 -11.01 20.91 -4.09
C LEU A 597 -10.45 22.34 -4.11
N LEU A 598 -11.04 23.27 -3.35
CA LEU A 598 -10.48 24.62 -3.15
C LEU A 598 -9.07 24.54 -2.58
N TYR A 599 -8.85 23.69 -1.56
CA TYR A 599 -7.53 23.50 -0.96
C TYR A 599 -6.53 22.81 -1.91
N VAL A 600 -6.98 21.95 -2.82
CA VAL A 600 -6.12 21.39 -3.88
C VAL A 600 -5.62 22.50 -4.81
N VAL A 601 -6.50 23.39 -5.27
CA VAL A 601 -6.12 24.52 -6.13
C VAL A 601 -5.13 25.44 -5.41
N ALA A 602 -5.40 25.81 -4.16
CA ALA A 602 -4.50 26.62 -3.34
C ALA A 602 -3.12 25.96 -3.16
N HIS A 603 -3.10 24.66 -2.87
CA HIS A 603 -1.86 23.89 -2.74
C HIS A 603 -1.07 23.89 -4.05
N CYS A 604 -1.73 23.66 -5.19
CA CYS A 604 -1.05 23.69 -6.48
C CYS A 604 -0.46 25.06 -6.80
N GLY A 605 -1.19 26.13 -6.49
CA GLY A 605 -0.72 27.52 -6.62
C GLY A 605 0.55 27.80 -5.85
N LEU A 606 0.60 27.43 -4.57
CA LEU A 606 1.74 27.67 -3.69
C LEU A 606 2.99 26.85 -4.06
N HIS A 607 2.80 25.67 -4.66
CA HIS A 607 3.90 24.73 -4.90
C HIS A 607 4.47 24.78 -6.32
N TRP A 608 3.65 25.13 -7.31
CA TRP A 608 4.02 24.96 -8.72
C TRP A 608 3.81 26.19 -9.60
N LEU A 609 3.08 27.21 -9.17
CA LEU A 609 2.82 28.40 -9.99
C LEU A 609 3.64 29.60 -9.52
N GLN A 610 4.03 30.45 -10.47
CA GLN A 610 4.80 31.66 -10.19
C GLN A 610 4.00 32.62 -9.30
N HIS A 611 4.63 33.17 -8.25
CA HIS A 611 3.99 34.12 -7.35
C HIS A 611 4.96 35.20 -6.83
N PRO A 612 4.47 36.40 -6.40
CA PRO A 612 5.31 37.56 -6.09
C PRO A 612 6.22 37.44 -4.85
N ALA A 613 5.90 36.60 -3.87
CA ALA A 613 6.59 36.56 -2.56
C ALA A 613 7.87 35.69 -2.52
N HIS A 614 8.80 36.10 -1.64
CA HIS A 614 10.02 35.39 -1.24
C HIS A 614 9.71 34.12 -0.44
N SER A 615 10.57 33.09 -0.56
CA SER A 615 10.38 31.70 -0.11
C SER A 615 10.02 31.45 1.37
N LYS A 616 10.13 32.44 2.28
CA LYS A 616 9.86 32.27 3.72
C LYS A 616 8.37 32.26 4.05
N ASP A 617 7.57 33.14 3.43
CA ASP A 617 6.14 33.28 3.74
C ASP A 617 5.34 32.10 3.19
N THR A 618 5.66 31.64 1.97
CA THR A 618 5.05 30.44 1.37
C THR A 618 5.24 29.20 2.25
N ARG A 619 6.42 29.04 2.88
CA ARG A 619 6.68 27.92 3.79
C ARG A 619 5.81 27.98 5.03
N GLN A 620 5.66 29.14 5.65
CA GLN A 620 4.79 29.31 6.81
C GLN A 620 3.34 28.99 6.45
N VAL A 621 2.85 29.51 5.31
CA VAL A 621 1.52 29.25 4.80
C VAL A 621 1.27 27.76 4.59
N VAL A 622 2.17 27.06 3.90
CA VAL A 622 2.03 25.62 3.66
C VAL A 622 2.02 24.82 4.96
N GLN A 623 2.84 25.20 5.94
CA GLN A 623 2.86 24.53 7.24
C GLN A 623 1.58 24.79 8.04
N ALA A 624 1.04 25.99 8.01
CA ALA A 624 -0.19 26.34 8.72
C ALA A 624 -1.43 25.70 8.08
N MET A 625 -1.63 25.90 6.76
CA MET A 625 -2.82 25.46 6.02
C MET A 625 -2.94 23.94 5.94
N PHE A 626 -1.84 23.26 5.61
CA PHE A 626 -1.87 21.85 5.20
C PHE A 626 -1.31 20.89 6.25
N HIS A 627 -0.57 21.41 7.24
CA HIS A 627 0.12 20.58 8.24
C HIS A 627 -0.25 20.91 9.69
N ASN A 628 -1.11 21.90 9.95
CA ASN A 628 -1.46 22.43 11.27
C ASN A 628 -0.21 22.75 12.10
N ARG A 629 0.71 23.53 11.54
CA ARG A 629 1.95 23.94 12.21
C ARG A 629 2.15 25.43 12.07
N LYS A 630 2.49 26.09 13.19
CA LYS A 630 2.91 27.49 13.19
C LYS A 630 4.41 27.59 13.45
N GLU A 631 5.07 28.51 12.77
CA GLU A 631 6.45 28.83 13.08
C GLU A 631 6.51 29.60 14.41
N VAL A 632 7.49 29.26 15.24
CA VAL A 632 7.74 29.87 16.55
C VAL A 632 9.23 30.18 16.63
N HIS A 633 9.57 31.42 16.96
CA HIS A 633 10.94 31.90 17.01
C HIS A 633 11.55 31.71 18.41
N ALA A 634 12.87 31.79 18.50
CA ALA A 634 13.57 31.68 19.78
C ALA A 634 13.10 32.79 20.74
N GLY A 635 12.67 32.40 21.94
CA GLY A 635 12.16 33.34 22.96
C GLY A 635 10.65 33.61 22.92
N ASP A 636 9.92 33.19 21.88
CA ASP A 636 8.45 33.35 21.82
C ASP A 636 7.71 32.51 22.86
N VAL A 637 8.30 31.35 23.21
CA VAL A 637 7.74 30.40 24.18
C VAL A 637 8.87 29.96 25.12
N PRO A 638 8.63 29.88 26.45
CA PRO A 638 9.63 29.37 27.39
C PRO A 638 10.17 28.00 26.96
N GLY A 639 11.50 27.90 26.82
CA GLY A 639 12.19 26.65 26.43
C GLY A 639 12.50 26.49 24.94
N VAL A 640 12.05 27.40 24.06
CA VAL A 640 12.40 27.39 22.63
C VAL A 640 13.65 28.25 22.39
N THR A 641 14.77 27.61 22.05
CA THR A 641 16.08 28.26 21.86
C THR A 641 16.43 28.55 20.39
N HIS A 642 15.64 28.06 19.44
CA HIS A 642 15.82 28.24 18.00
C HIS A 642 14.46 28.23 17.30
N THR A 643 14.38 28.80 16.09
CA THR A 643 13.16 28.80 15.28
C THR A 643 12.72 27.38 14.94
N THR A 644 11.48 27.03 15.26
CA THR A 644 10.91 25.69 15.06
C THR A 644 9.42 25.77 14.71
N PHE A 645 8.81 24.63 14.40
CA PHE A 645 7.37 24.53 14.13
C PHE A 645 6.64 23.86 15.30
N GLN A 646 5.62 24.54 15.83
CA GLN A 646 4.74 24.00 16.87
C GLN A 646 3.42 23.50 16.25
N THR A 647 2.94 22.35 16.71
CA THR A 647 1.63 21.80 16.33
C THR A 647 0.51 22.73 16.78
N MET A 648 -0.43 23.01 15.86
CA MET A 648 -1.66 23.75 16.10
C MET A 648 -2.83 22.79 16.34
N GLU A 649 -3.93 23.32 16.88
CA GLU A 649 -5.19 22.58 16.93
C GLU A 649 -5.63 22.14 15.52
N PRO A 650 -6.16 20.92 15.34
CA PRO A 650 -6.61 20.43 14.04
C PRO A 650 -7.62 21.38 13.39
N GLY A 651 -7.34 21.79 12.15
CA GLY A 651 -8.20 22.67 11.36
C GLY A 651 -8.03 24.16 11.68
N LYS A 652 -7.15 24.56 12.62
CA LYS A 652 -6.96 25.97 12.99
C LYS A 652 -6.47 26.83 11.82
N GLY A 653 -5.48 26.38 11.07
CA GLY A 653 -4.98 27.14 9.91
C GLY A 653 -6.06 27.37 8.84
N LYS A 654 -6.95 26.40 8.63
CA LYS A 654 -8.10 26.51 7.71
C LYS A 654 -9.18 27.43 8.25
N LEU A 655 -9.40 27.44 9.57
CA LEU A 655 -10.31 28.37 10.23
C LEU A 655 -9.81 29.82 10.07
N ASP A 656 -8.51 30.06 10.24
CA ASP A 656 -7.92 31.38 10.07
C ASP A 656 -8.12 31.93 8.64
N ILE A 657 -8.14 31.05 7.63
CA ILE A 657 -8.45 31.42 6.24
C ILE A 657 -9.92 31.78 6.07
N LYS A 658 -10.82 30.97 6.63
CA LYS A 658 -12.27 31.18 6.56
C LYS A 658 -12.67 32.50 7.23
N GLU A 659 -12.11 32.79 8.40
CA GLU A 659 -12.47 33.99 9.17
C GLU A 659 -11.74 35.24 8.69
N ASN A 660 -10.44 35.15 8.42
CA ASN A 660 -9.57 36.34 8.28
C ASN A 660 -8.78 36.39 6.97
N ARG A 661 -8.91 35.39 6.08
CA ARG A 661 -8.11 35.25 4.84
C ARG A 661 -6.60 35.32 5.07
N THR A 662 -6.14 34.99 6.28
CA THR A 662 -4.76 35.20 6.78
C THR A 662 -3.66 34.78 5.80
N TYR A 663 -3.89 33.72 5.02
CA TYR A 663 -2.90 33.17 4.10
C TYR A 663 -3.18 33.43 2.61
N ILE A 664 -4.41 33.82 2.25
CA ILE A 664 -4.82 34.11 0.87
C ILE A 664 -4.55 35.57 0.53
N ASP A 665 -4.72 36.49 1.49
CA ASP A 665 -4.48 37.92 1.28
C ASP A 665 -2.99 38.25 1.09
N LEU A 666 -2.11 37.34 1.53
CA LEU A 666 -0.67 37.45 1.33
C LEU A 666 -0.30 37.37 -0.17
N PRO A 667 0.83 37.97 -0.60
CA PRO A 667 1.28 37.94 -1.99
C PRO A 667 1.88 36.57 -2.42
N ASN A 668 1.25 35.47 -2.03
CA ASN A 668 1.72 34.09 -2.26
C ASN A 668 1.10 33.42 -3.49
N PHE A 669 0.27 34.14 -4.24
CA PHE A 669 -0.39 33.65 -5.45
C PHE A 669 -0.23 34.68 -6.57
N ASN A 670 -0.24 34.23 -7.83
CA ASN A 670 -0.41 35.16 -8.95
C ASN A 670 -1.78 35.86 -8.86
N ALA A 671 -1.92 36.97 -9.59
CA ALA A 671 -3.11 37.83 -9.49
C ALA A 671 -4.41 37.09 -9.81
N ASP A 672 -4.43 36.31 -10.91
CA ASP A 672 -5.61 35.56 -11.33
C ASP A 672 -6.02 34.51 -10.29
N LEU A 673 -5.07 33.72 -9.79
CA LEU A 673 -5.35 32.68 -8.81
C LEU A 673 -5.74 33.26 -7.44
N LYS A 674 -5.17 34.42 -7.07
CA LYS A 674 -5.56 35.14 -5.86
C LYS A 674 -7.01 35.64 -5.96
N ASP A 675 -7.39 36.22 -7.10
CA ASP A 675 -8.75 36.66 -7.37
C ASP A 675 -9.71 35.46 -7.30
N TRP A 676 -9.33 34.36 -7.96
CA TRP A 676 -10.11 33.13 -7.95
C TRP A 676 -10.36 32.57 -6.54
N LEU A 677 -9.29 32.47 -5.74
CA LEU A 677 -9.33 31.97 -4.37
C LEU A 677 -10.13 32.89 -3.45
N SER A 678 -9.98 34.21 -3.59
CA SER A 678 -10.66 35.19 -2.74
C SER A 678 -12.17 35.11 -2.93
N HIS A 679 -12.65 35.12 -4.17
CA HIS A 679 -14.08 35.02 -4.45
C HIS A 679 -14.65 33.64 -4.07
N SER A 680 -13.93 32.55 -4.38
CA SER A 680 -14.34 31.21 -3.95
C SER A 680 -14.49 31.10 -2.43
N MET A 681 -13.60 31.76 -1.68
CA MET A 681 -13.69 31.81 -0.22
C MET A 681 -14.81 32.71 0.29
N ASP A 682 -15.17 33.77 -0.44
CA ASP A 682 -16.33 34.61 -0.09
C ASP A 682 -17.64 33.84 -0.27
N LEU A 683 -17.74 32.96 -1.28
CA LEU A 683 -18.85 32.01 -1.40
C LEU A 683 -18.85 30.97 -0.27
N ASN A 684 -17.67 30.48 0.13
CA ASN A 684 -17.51 29.49 1.21
C ASN A 684 -17.87 30.04 2.59
N HIS A 685 -17.30 31.19 2.92
CA HIS A 685 -17.42 31.85 4.21
C HIS A 685 -17.29 33.38 4.02
N PRO A 686 -18.41 34.09 3.82
CA PRO A 686 -18.39 35.53 3.58
C PRO A 686 -17.63 36.32 4.66
N ARG A 687 -17.00 37.44 4.28
CA ARG A 687 -16.36 38.36 5.24
C ARG A 687 -17.39 39.12 6.09
N ASP A 688 -18.56 39.43 5.52
CA ASP A 688 -19.67 39.98 6.28
C ASP A 688 -20.33 38.87 7.09
N ALA A 689 -20.22 38.95 8.42
CA ALA A 689 -20.82 37.98 9.33
C ALA A 689 -22.36 37.90 9.23
N ASN A 690 -23.02 38.88 8.59
CA ASN A 690 -24.46 38.89 8.36
C ASN A 690 -24.87 38.29 7.00
N ALA A 691 -23.92 38.05 6.10
CA ALA A 691 -24.20 37.44 4.81
C ALA A 691 -24.32 35.91 4.95
N ALA A 692 -25.35 35.33 4.34
CA ALA A 692 -25.49 33.88 4.27
C ALA A 692 -24.42 33.28 3.36
N THR A 693 -23.88 32.12 3.75
CA THR A 693 -22.98 31.35 2.89
C THR A 693 -23.74 30.84 1.66
N GLN A 694 -23.09 30.83 0.51
CA GLN A 694 -23.60 30.26 -0.73
C GLN A 694 -22.93 28.91 -1.05
N TRP A 695 -22.30 28.30 -0.04
CA TRP A 695 -21.54 27.05 -0.16
C TRP A 695 -22.39 25.79 0.04
N ASP A 696 -23.62 25.95 0.54
CA ASP A 696 -24.51 24.83 0.83
C ASP A 696 -24.94 24.09 -0.45
N THR A 697 -24.90 24.76 -1.60
CA THR A 697 -25.20 24.16 -2.91
C THR A 697 -24.07 24.45 -3.90
N PRO A 698 -23.85 23.58 -4.91
CA PRO A 698 -22.70 23.71 -5.81
C PRO A 698 -22.88 24.77 -6.90
N GLU A 699 -24.11 25.18 -7.24
CA GLU A 699 -24.42 26.01 -8.40
C GLU A 699 -23.75 27.39 -8.36
N PRO A 700 -23.80 28.17 -7.27
CA PRO A 700 -23.18 29.50 -7.23
C PRO A 700 -21.67 29.45 -7.52
N TRP A 701 -20.98 28.46 -6.94
CA TRP A 701 -19.55 28.28 -7.18
C TRP A 701 -19.25 27.78 -8.61
N ASN A 702 -20.10 26.91 -9.15
CA ASN A 702 -19.95 26.40 -10.52
C ASN A 702 -20.12 27.49 -11.58
N ASP A 703 -21.14 28.33 -11.42
CA ASP A 703 -21.44 29.41 -12.36
C ASP A 703 -20.34 30.47 -12.37
N TYR A 704 -19.88 30.87 -11.17
CA TYR A 704 -18.71 31.72 -11.01
C TYR A 704 -17.46 31.11 -11.68
N TRP A 705 -17.19 29.82 -11.44
CA TRP A 705 -16.00 29.18 -11.97
C TRP A 705 -16.02 29.12 -13.50
N LYS A 706 -17.17 28.85 -14.11
CA LYS A 706 -17.33 28.89 -15.58
C LYS A 706 -17.05 30.28 -16.13
N GLU A 707 -17.66 31.31 -15.55
CA GLU A 707 -17.42 32.70 -15.97
C GLU A 707 -15.94 33.07 -15.83
N PHE A 708 -15.29 32.61 -14.76
CA PHE A 708 -13.86 32.86 -14.53
C PHE A 708 -12.97 32.21 -15.60
N LEU A 709 -13.33 31.02 -16.09
CA LEU A 709 -12.56 30.30 -17.11
C LEU A 709 -12.62 30.94 -18.51
N ASP A 710 -13.59 31.83 -18.76
CA ASP A 710 -13.66 32.61 -20.01
C ASP A 710 -12.61 33.73 -20.08
N ARG A 711 -11.92 34.01 -18.97
CA ARG A 711 -10.83 34.99 -18.90
C ARG A 711 -9.55 34.48 -19.57
N LYS A 712 -8.69 35.42 -19.97
CA LYS A 712 -7.35 35.09 -20.49
C LYS A 712 -6.40 34.74 -19.34
N LEU A 713 -6.27 33.45 -19.03
CA LEU A 713 -5.42 32.93 -17.97
C LEU A 713 -4.01 32.53 -18.47
N PRO A 714 -2.97 32.60 -17.62
CA PRO A 714 -1.62 32.11 -17.95
C PRO A 714 -1.57 30.61 -18.28
N GLU A 715 -0.83 30.22 -19.32
CA GLU A 715 -0.76 28.82 -19.80
C GLU A 715 0.53 28.07 -19.39
N ASP A 716 1.66 28.77 -19.23
CA ASP A 716 2.98 28.17 -18.91
C ASP A 716 3.71 28.94 -17.78
N ASP A 717 2.99 29.30 -16.71
CA ASP A 717 3.52 30.01 -15.53
C ASP A 717 3.99 29.08 -14.41
N ARG A 718 4.30 27.82 -14.72
CA ARG A 718 4.84 26.86 -13.76
C ARG A 718 6.31 27.14 -13.40
N ILE A 719 6.63 27.13 -12.11
CA ILE A 719 8.01 27.21 -11.60
C ILE A 719 8.79 25.92 -11.94
N ARG A 720 9.88 26.05 -12.71
CA ARG A 720 10.82 24.94 -12.99
C ARG A 720 11.86 24.86 -11.86
N LYS A 721 11.99 23.69 -11.23
CA LYS A 721 12.76 23.44 -9.98
C LYS A 721 14.28 23.71 -10.03
N GLN A 722 14.85 24.22 -11.12
CA GLN A 722 16.26 24.66 -11.11
C GLN A 722 16.48 25.88 -10.18
N ASP A 723 15.43 26.62 -9.82
CA ASP A 723 15.53 27.87 -9.05
C ASP A 723 15.10 27.78 -7.56
N SER A 724 14.83 26.60 -6.99
CA SER A 724 14.52 26.50 -5.56
C SER A 724 15.05 25.23 -4.89
N SER A 725 16.19 25.36 -4.22
CA SER A 725 16.87 24.29 -3.49
C SER A 725 16.21 23.86 -2.18
N SER A 726 14.99 24.35 -1.85
CA SER A 726 14.40 24.09 -0.54
C SER A 726 12.87 23.93 -0.54
N MET A 727 12.33 22.94 -1.24
CA MET A 727 11.00 22.40 -0.93
C MET A 727 10.75 21.12 -1.72
N ARG A 728 11.20 19.99 -1.15
CA ARG A 728 10.71 18.68 -1.58
C ARG A 728 9.29 18.52 -1.00
N PRO A 729 8.23 18.44 -1.82
CA PRO A 729 6.90 18.13 -1.31
C PRO A 729 6.97 16.73 -0.71
N LYS A 730 6.55 16.56 0.55
CA LYS A 730 6.27 15.25 1.12
C LYS A 730 4.96 14.75 0.51
N SER A 731 4.84 13.45 0.25
CA SER A 731 3.55 12.87 -0.06
C SER A 731 2.56 13.25 1.04
N ALA A 732 1.32 13.53 0.64
CA ALA A 732 0.28 13.77 1.60
C ALA A 732 0.14 12.52 2.45
N VAL A 733 0.44 12.61 3.76
CA VAL A 733 0.18 11.51 4.69
C VAL A 733 -1.33 11.26 4.67
N LYS A 734 -1.78 10.28 3.87
CA LYS A 734 -3.17 9.78 3.84
C LYS A 734 -3.48 9.01 5.14
N ALA A 735 -3.53 9.71 6.27
CA ALA A 735 -3.88 9.11 7.55
C ALA A 735 -4.70 10.04 8.45
N ILE A 736 -6.01 10.06 8.22
CA ILE A 736 -6.99 10.02 9.32
C ILE A 736 -7.92 8.85 9.04
N SER A 737 -7.84 7.76 9.81
CA SER A 737 -9.04 7.05 10.30
C SER A 737 -8.76 5.92 11.32
N HIS A 738 -9.78 5.72 12.16
CA HIS A 738 -10.00 4.73 13.23
C HIS A 738 -9.11 4.82 14.48
N ARG A 739 -9.62 5.56 15.49
CA ARG A 739 -9.64 5.01 16.86
C ARG A 739 -10.93 4.20 17.03
N PRO A 740 -10.91 3.03 17.68
CA PRO A 740 -12.13 2.31 18.03
C PRO A 740 -12.99 3.19 18.95
N GLY A 741 -14.08 3.73 18.41
CA GLY A 741 -15.19 4.19 19.23
C GLY A 741 -15.86 2.96 19.85
N ILE A 742 -15.99 2.98 21.17
CA ILE A 742 -16.78 2.03 21.94
C ILE A 742 -18.17 1.93 21.28
N HIS A 743 -18.51 0.76 20.73
CA HIS A 743 -19.90 0.50 20.32
C HIS A 743 -20.76 0.43 21.61
N PRO A 744 -21.82 1.24 21.73
CA PRO A 744 -22.77 1.09 22.82
C PRO A 744 -23.69 -0.09 22.49
N ASN A 745 -23.22 -1.31 22.71
CA ASN A 745 -24.07 -2.49 22.77
C ASN A 745 -23.74 -3.28 24.05
N LYS A 746 -24.04 -2.65 25.19
CA LYS A 746 -24.55 -3.40 26.34
C LYS A 746 -26.03 -3.09 26.43
N ARG A 747 -26.86 -3.93 25.80
CA ARG A 747 -28.26 -4.07 26.19
C ARG A 747 -28.28 -4.43 27.67
N LYS A 748 -28.49 -3.45 28.54
CA LYS A 748 -28.90 -3.73 29.92
C LYS A 748 -30.31 -4.30 29.86
N ALA A 749 -30.50 -5.48 30.43
CA ALA A 749 -31.80 -6.07 30.65
C ALA A 749 -32.71 -5.08 31.41
N PRO A 750 -34.02 -5.06 31.15
CA PRO A 750 -34.94 -4.13 31.79
C PRO A 750 -35.07 -4.47 33.28
N GLN A 751 -34.55 -3.58 34.14
CA GLN A 751 -34.83 -3.62 35.57
C GLN A 751 -36.29 -3.20 35.82
N ARG A 752 -37.07 -4.12 36.37
CA ARG A 752 -38.41 -3.87 36.91
C ARG A 752 -38.32 -2.75 37.95
N ARG A 753 -39.12 -1.70 37.76
CA ARG A 753 -39.43 -0.70 38.79
C ARG A 753 -40.38 -1.34 39.81
N GLY A 754 -39.97 -1.33 41.07
CA GLY A 754 -40.82 -1.43 42.25
C GLY A 754 -40.64 -0.17 43.09
N PRO A 755 -41.65 0.23 43.90
CA PRO A 755 -41.87 1.62 44.27
C PRO A 755 -40.94 2.09 45.39
N THR A 756 -40.55 3.35 45.28
CA THR A 756 -39.92 4.14 46.34
C THR A 756 -40.97 4.56 47.34
N ASP A 757 -40.82 4.16 48.60
CA ASP A 757 -41.40 4.88 49.73
C ASP A 757 -40.45 4.83 50.94
N ASP A 758 -40.14 6.04 51.38
CA ASP A 758 -39.87 6.52 52.73
C ASP A 758 -38.83 5.89 53.69
N GLY A 759 -38.06 6.83 54.27
CA GLY A 759 -38.04 6.96 55.73
C GLY A 759 -36.87 6.32 56.47
N ARG A 760 -35.89 7.14 56.82
CA ARG A 760 -35.05 6.89 58.01
C ARG A 760 -35.90 7.03 59.27
N ALA A 761 -35.99 5.98 60.09
CA ALA A 761 -35.83 6.07 61.54
C ALA A 761 -35.73 4.67 62.19
N ASN A 762 -34.63 4.52 62.94
CA ASN A 762 -34.49 3.79 64.20
C ASN A 762 -34.39 2.24 64.27
N ASP A 763 -33.43 1.90 65.15
CA ASP A 763 -33.28 0.74 66.01
C ASP A 763 -32.61 -0.55 65.50
N ALA A 764 -31.45 -0.79 66.14
CA ALA A 764 -30.65 -1.99 66.22
C ALA A 764 -31.36 -3.10 67.06
N PRO A 765 -30.70 -4.21 67.42
CA PRO A 765 -29.78 -5.09 66.67
C PRO A 765 -30.25 -6.56 66.74
N ALA A 766 -29.42 -7.46 66.19
CA ALA A 766 -28.98 -8.70 66.83
C ALA A 766 -29.27 -10.02 66.08
N ASN A 767 -28.15 -10.71 65.87
CA ASN A 767 -27.90 -12.14 66.07
C ASN A 767 -28.61 -13.19 65.20
N GLY A 768 -27.78 -14.08 64.64
CA GLY A 768 -28.23 -15.45 64.35
C GLY A 768 -27.66 -16.09 63.09
N ARG A 769 -26.34 -16.33 63.05
CA ARG A 769 -25.78 -17.50 62.33
C ARG A 769 -26.31 -18.80 62.97
N PRO A 770 -26.06 -20.00 62.41
CA PRO A 770 -26.08 -20.47 61.02
C PRO A 770 -26.82 -21.83 60.95
N VAL A 771 -26.75 -22.57 59.83
CA VAL A 771 -26.37 -24.02 59.76
C VAL A 771 -26.89 -24.68 58.47
N LYS A 772 -25.91 -25.16 57.68
CA LYS A 772 -25.81 -26.40 56.87
C LYS A 772 -27.10 -27.18 56.57
N ARG A 773 -27.23 -27.66 55.31
CA ARG A 773 -26.78 -29.00 54.88
C ARG A 773 -27.25 -29.37 53.46
N LEU A 774 -26.31 -30.01 52.76
CA LEU A 774 -26.42 -31.17 51.85
C LEU A 774 -27.13 -31.09 50.48
N LYS A 775 -26.30 -31.40 49.47
CA LYS A 775 -26.40 -32.50 48.49
C LYS A 775 -27.76 -32.72 47.79
N ARG A 776 -27.72 -32.70 46.45
CA ARG A 776 -27.63 -33.93 45.66
C ARG A 776 -27.31 -33.64 44.19
N ALA A 777 -26.54 -34.55 43.62
CA ALA A 777 -26.25 -34.67 42.19
C ALA A 777 -27.39 -35.40 41.46
N ALA A 778 -27.36 -35.25 40.13
CA ALA A 778 -27.65 -36.23 39.07
C ALA A 778 -28.61 -35.67 38.02
N GLY A 779 -28.19 -35.79 36.77
CA GLY A 779 -28.87 -35.37 35.54
C GLY A 779 -27.83 -35.05 34.50
#